data_AF-A0A5M6ISB9-F1
#
_entry.id   AF-A0A5M6ISB9-F1
#
_cell.length_a   1.000
_cell.length_b   1.000
_cell.length_c   1.000
_cell.angle_alpha   90.00
_cell.angle_beta   90.00
_cell.angle_gamma   90.00
#
_symmetry.space_group_name_H-M   'P 1'
#
loop_
_entity.id
_entity.type
_entity.pdbx_description
1 polymer ?
#
loop_
_entity_poly.entity_id
_entity_poly.type
_entity_poly.pdbx_seq_one_letter_code
_entity_poly.pdbx_strand_id
1 'polypeptide(L)'
;MRGRSFRSARLLPLVLAALLPAGAAAGEGAAPAGASARPPAAITLRTGDHPGFGRVVFDPPERTSWRVEHTGEQVRVFFPGEAVMPGQRPPRNVRAIAATSGGVELSLPPGVSLRHWRMGKRLIIDVFDPAATTTAAAATPGRKPGPAGRQPGPQTASGAPSAPKPSASKASSTAADPVSAAAPSVATVPVPQAGASPATAEPAPGQPAPAVAEAPPARSMPAEDARPGVASGGTPPSGPTGPATDAAPVGKVLLPFTSGTGAAAFRRGDEAVLVFDERRPIDLASLQADPVFGTAEIRLLPTATVLRLRLSADHVVVLAPGAGGWMVGIAGGTDRGRPIRPEPDAAAGRLVLPLDAPGRAVAIPDTLTGGLLLVGTQRKVGQAFPTLRRTPEFMLLPTWQGVAVAAISDGLSLREMPRGFALTAASPQGALALTAVGADLTALADAAPLTRRFDLPPQSVPALQSRLRDALAAASAAPPARRSASRLTMAQAMIALGLGAEAQAVLTLAGSEDPRAVDNPDQIGLFAIASLLAGRLAEAEGLEDARLSGTDEVAFWRAVRMAMLREGAPEAASGLARTLPLLLAYPTPLQARLLPLVAETMVLGGETEAARRLVEARAEDRTLDLARAFLLEARDPPAALALLDRLAQSPDRRLRARAASRAVERRLAAGEITPSVAADALEKLLYAWRGDGMEAALRIRTAELRAQAGAPRAALTLLRESAEALPDRAEQVRPAMARIFAAALTDAGAPSMPPLELVAMIEDNADLMSAAPEGVELATRLADRLAALDLPRRAAPVLEKLVANAAPGPVRAELGGQLAANRLQIGDPAGALAALSATGAETLPAAVQESRTLTWARATAATGDVARAMAVLEGLDTPAAQELRLQMLEQAKDWKGATATLRTLVARSLPERGGLDEAQTRLLLRLASAAAQAGDETLLAQIRQRDTSRLPSGPTADMVRLLVAGPVQAPDDLARARAEAGLARGLLGVAGR
;
A
#
# COMPACT_ATOMS: atom_id res chain seq x y z
N MET A 1 -17.74 46.29 38.26
CA MET A 1 -16.87 47.48 38.39
C MET A 1 -15.79 47.22 39.45
N ARG A 2 -14.83 48.15 39.62
CA ARG A 2 -13.82 48.24 40.70
C ARG A 2 -14.44 47.92 42.09
N GLY A 3 -13.76 47.35 43.09
CA GLY A 3 -12.32 47.07 43.27
C GLY A 3 -11.75 47.79 44.51
N ARG A 4 -11.28 47.05 45.53
CA ARG A 4 -10.54 47.43 46.77
C ARG A 4 -10.25 46.10 47.53
N SER A 5 -9.11 45.72 48.16
CA SER A 5 -7.88 46.34 48.70
C SER A 5 -7.84 46.38 50.24
N PHE A 6 -6.63 46.26 50.83
CA PHE A 6 -6.26 46.15 52.27
C PHE A 6 -6.39 44.74 52.90
N ARG A 7 -5.62 44.36 53.95
CA ARG A 7 -4.17 44.50 54.30
C ARG A 7 -3.98 43.94 55.74
N SER A 8 -2.73 43.58 56.10
CA SER A 8 -2.24 43.37 57.49
C SER A 8 -2.69 42.11 58.25
N ALA A 9 -2.05 41.65 59.35
CA ALA A 9 -0.61 41.49 59.71
C ALA A 9 -0.47 40.92 61.15
N ARG A 10 0.48 39.99 61.39
CA ARG A 10 1.18 39.63 62.67
C ARG A 10 2.29 38.59 62.33
N LEU A 11 3.56 38.68 62.74
CA LEU A 11 4.20 38.69 64.08
C LEU A 11 4.05 37.32 64.78
N LEU A 12 5.08 36.62 65.35
CA LEU A 12 6.47 36.97 65.74
C LEU A 12 7.45 35.72 65.58
N PRO A 13 8.63 35.48 66.25
CA PRO A 13 9.88 35.09 65.55
C PRO A 13 10.72 33.93 66.24
N LEU A 14 12.07 34.08 66.30
CA LEU A 14 13.15 33.28 66.94
C LEU A 14 13.63 32.03 66.14
N VAL A 15 14.91 31.67 66.05
CA VAL A 15 16.21 32.13 66.65
C VAL A 15 17.25 32.24 65.49
N LEU A 16 18.04 33.32 65.31
CA LEU A 16 19.45 33.54 65.74
C LEU A 16 20.43 32.34 65.57
N ALA A 17 21.73 32.49 65.22
CA ALA A 17 22.56 33.69 65.07
C ALA A 17 23.82 33.48 64.17
N ALA A 18 24.32 34.58 63.58
CA ALA A 18 25.75 34.97 63.41
C ALA A 18 26.74 34.10 62.55
N LEU A 19 27.82 34.64 61.97
CA LEU A 19 28.46 35.98 62.06
C LEU A 19 29.05 36.45 60.70
N LEU A 20 29.23 37.77 60.53
CA LEU A 20 29.98 38.47 59.43
C LEU A 20 31.49 38.62 59.81
N PRO A 21 32.40 39.41 59.16
CA PRO A 21 32.35 40.37 58.01
C PRO A 21 33.53 40.19 56.99
N ALA A 22 33.94 41.12 56.08
CA ALA A 22 33.27 42.02 55.10
C ALA A 22 34.35 42.66 54.15
N GLY A 23 33.92 43.39 53.10
CA GLY A 23 34.78 44.17 52.17
C GLY A 23 34.83 43.58 50.74
N ALA A 24 34.22 44.10 49.65
CA ALA A 24 33.99 45.48 49.16
C ALA A 24 35.24 46.11 48.51
N ALA A 25 35.21 46.76 47.33
CA ALA A 25 34.12 47.14 46.39
C ALA A 25 34.71 47.48 44.98
N ALA A 26 33.96 47.61 43.87
CA ALA A 26 32.65 47.11 43.42
C ALA A 26 32.37 47.48 41.94
N GLY A 27 31.51 46.73 41.24
CA GLY A 27 30.77 47.16 40.03
C GLY A 27 31.40 46.90 38.65
N GLU A 28 30.64 46.63 37.58
CA GLU A 28 29.22 46.25 37.48
C GLU A 28 28.96 45.50 36.14
N GLY A 29 28.06 44.52 36.11
CA GLY A 29 27.72 43.73 34.91
C GLY A 29 27.39 42.27 35.22
N ALA A 30 26.10 41.91 35.29
CA ALA A 30 25.65 40.65 35.87
C ALA A 30 25.11 39.62 34.86
N ALA A 31 25.68 38.41 34.88
CA ALA A 31 25.04 37.16 34.44
C ALA A 31 25.59 35.99 35.28
N PRO A 32 24.74 35.10 35.86
CA PRO A 32 25.19 34.16 36.89
C PRO A 32 25.79 32.87 36.31
N ALA A 33 27.05 32.59 36.65
CA ALA A 33 27.60 31.23 36.60
C ALA A 33 27.33 30.54 37.95
N GLY A 34 26.63 29.40 37.94
CA GLY A 34 26.18 28.75 39.18
C GLY A 34 25.49 27.39 38.99
N ALA A 35 25.88 26.62 37.97
CA ALA A 35 25.38 25.27 37.79
C ALA A 35 26.07 24.31 38.78
N SER A 36 25.40 23.98 39.88
CA SER A 36 25.89 23.02 40.88
C SER A 36 26.30 21.71 40.22
N ALA A 37 27.53 21.25 40.48
CA ALA A 37 28.03 19.99 39.95
C ALA A 37 27.18 18.82 40.44
N ARG A 38 26.35 18.28 39.53
CA ARG A 38 25.56 17.07 39.78
C ARG A 38 26.53 15.91 40.00
N PRO A 39 26.34 15.04 41.01
CA PRO A 39 27.24 13.92 41.25
C PRO A 39 27.32 13.02 40.01
N PRO A 40 28.48 12.38 39.73
CA PRO A 40 28.67 11.54 38.56
C PRO A 40 27.60 10.45 38.53
N ALA A 41 26.88 10.36 37.41
CA ALA A 41 25.71 9.51 37.30
C ALA A 41 26.14 8.04 37.15
N ALA A 42 26.13 7.33 38.29
CA ALA A 42 26.66 5.97 38.43
C ALA A 42 26.08 5.00 37.38
N ILE A 43 26.97 4.41 36.58
CA ILE A 43 26.62 3.35 35.63
C ILE A 43 26.56 2.02 36.38
N THR A 44 25.44 1.30 36.25
CA THR A 44 25.30 -0.04 36.87
C THR A 44 25.72 -1.14 35.91
N LEU A 45 26.60 -2.02 36.39
CA LEU A 45 26.97 -3.26 35.72
C LEU A 45 25.96 -4.37 36.05
N ARG A 46 25.86 -5.40 35.20
CA ARG A 46 25.32 -6.74 35.53
C ARG A 46 26.13 -7.80 34.78
N THR A 47 26.35 -8.96 35.40
CA THR A 47 26.97 -10.14 34.77
C THR A 47 26.01 -11.33 34.76
N GLY A 48 26.24 -12.28 33.85
CA GLY A 48 25.47 -13.54 33.81
C GLY A 48 26.08 -14.57 32.87
N ASP A 49 25.91 -15.84 33.19
CA ASP A 49 26.41 -16.97 32.40
C ASP A 49 25.31 -17.62 31.56
N HIS A 50 25.64 -17.95 30.30
CA HIS A 50 24.75 -18.62 29.36
C HIS A 50 25.46 -19.84 28.72
N PRO A 51 24.74 -20.81 28.13
CA PRO A 51 25.36 -21.85 27.32
C PRO A 51 26.12 -21.22 26.14
N GLY A 52 27.40 -21.56 25.96
CA GLY A 52 28.24 -21.03 24.87
C GLY A 52 28.91 -19.67 25.13
N PHE A 53 28.45 -18.86 26.10
CA PHE A 53 29.02 -17.53 26.37
C PHE A 53 28.75 -16.98 27.78
N GLY A 54 29.60 -16.04 28.23
CA GLY A 54 29.36 -15.16 29.36
C GLY A 54 28.90 -13.78 28.89
N ARG A 55 27.98 -13.14 29.61
CA ARG A 55 27.41 -11.84 29.27
C ARG A 55 27.73 -10.78 30.32
N VAL A 56 28.11 -9.60 29.85
CA VAL A 56 28.31 -8.38 30.64
C VAL A 56 27.38 -7.29 30.10
N VAL A 57 26.62 -6.64 30.98
CA VAL A 57 25.65 -5.59 30.62
C VAL A 57 25.94 -4.32 31.40
N PHE A 58 26.00 -3.19 30.73
CA PHE A 58 26.06 -1.87 31.31
C PHE A 58 24.70 -1.18 31.12
N ASP A 59 24.11 -0.67 32.20
CA ASP A 59 22.89 0.14 32.20
C ASP A 59 23.25 1.59 32.59
N PRO A 60 23.66 2.42 31.62
CA PRO A 60 24.01 3.81 31.85
C PRO A 60 22.76 4.71 31.89
N PRO A 61 22.91 5.96 32.37
CA PRO A 61 21.91 7.02 32.21
C PRO A 61 21.50 7.25 30.74
N GLU A 62 20.37 7.92 30.56
CA GLU A 62 19.92 8.27 29.21
C GLU A 62 20.86 9.26 28.52
N ARG A 63 21.02 9.10 27.20
CA ARG A 63 21.90 9.89 26.33
C ARG A 63 23.41 9.74 26.58
N THR A 64 23.87 8.85 27.47
CA THR A 64 25.30 8.52 27.57
C THR A 64 25.84 7.94 26.25
N SER A 65 26.96 8.50 25.78
CA SER A 65 27.78 7.96 24.70
C SER A 65 28.90 7.09 25.27
N TRP A 66 29.36 6.10 24.50
CA TRP A 66 30.43 5.19 24.91
C TRP A 66 31.26 4.72 23.72
N ARG A 67 32.45 4.20 24.01
CA ARG A 67 33.32 3.52 23.04
C ARG A 67 33.79 2.19 23.63
N VAL A 68 33.91 1.16 22.80
CA VAL A 68 34.55 -0.10 23.16
C VAL A 68 35.83 -0.22 22.32
N GLU A 69 36.95 -0.43 22.97
CA GLU A 69 38.25 -0.72 22.34
C GLU A 69 38.69 -2.12 22.80
N HIS A 70 39.25 -2.92 21.88
CA HIS A 70 39.61 -4.31 22.10
C HIS A 70 41.04 -4.56 21.61
N THR A 71 41.91 -4.97 22.54
CA THR A 71 43.36 -5.10 22.33
C THR A 71 43.83 -6.41 22.96
N GLY A 72 43.97 -7.46 22.16
CA GLY A 72 44.43 -8.77 22.63
C GLY A 72 43.48 -9.39 23.66
N GLU A 73 43.95 -9.57 24.90
CA GLU A 73 43.15 -10.11 26.01
C GLU A 73 42.43 -9.02 26.83
N GLN A 74 42.44 -7.75 26.40
CA GLN A 74 41.80 -6.63 27.11
C GLN A 74 40.69 -5.97 26.28
N VAL A 75 39.53 -5.75 26.91
CA VAL A 75 38.44 -4.92 26.37
C VAL A 75 38.23 -3.72 27.30
N ARG A 76 38.38 -2.50 26.80
CA ARG A 76 38.15 -1.28 27.58
C ARG A 76 36.91 -0.54 27.04
N VAL A 77 35.96 -0.31 27.95
CA VAL A 77 34.68 0.37 27.70
C VAL A 77 34.76 1.77 28.31
N PHE A 78 34.82 2.79 27.46
CA PHE A 78 34.94 4.20 27.84
C PHE A 78 33.57 4.88 27.88
N PHE A 79 33.34 5.73 28.88
CA PHE A 79 32.12 6.54 29.03
C PHE A 79 32.38 7.79 29.89
N PRO A 80 31.57 8.87 29.72
CA PRO A 80 31.66 10.06 30.55
C PRO A 80 30.98 9.86 31.93
N GLY A 81 31.71 9.28 32.88
CA GLY A 81 31.26 9.10 34.27
C GLY A 81 32.12 8.10 35.05
N GLU A 82 31.85 7.97 36.36
CA GLU A 82 32.42 6.90 37.19
C GLU A 82 31.51 5.66 37.19
N ALA A 83 32.09 4.47 37.06
CA ALA A 83 31.37 3.20 37.21
C ALA A 83 31.44 2.72 38.66
N VAL A 84 30.28 2.66 39.31
CA VAL A 84 30.16 2.11 40.67
C VAL A 84 29.91 0.61 40.55
N MET A 85 30.92 -0.20 40.88
CA MET A 85 30.88 -1.67 40.74
C MET A 85 30.77 -2.39 42.10
N PRO A 86 29.56 -2.59 42.65
CA PRO A 86 29.39 -3.33 43.90
C PRO A 86 29.60 -4.84 43.69
N GLY A 87 30.83 -5.32 43.91
CA GLY A 87 31.15 -6.72 44.22
C GLY A 87 30.79 -7.78 43.17
N GLN A 88 30.67 -7.41 41.89
CA GLN A 88 30.20 -8.35 40.86
C GLN A 88 31.27 -9.37 40.47
N ARG A 89 30.87 -10.65 40.45
CA ARG A 89 31.70 -11.73 39.90
C ARG A 89 31.68 -11.64 38.38
N PRO A 90 32.82 -11.81 37.68
CA PRO A 90 32.81 -11.97 36.24
C PRO A 90 32.06 -13.26 35.83
N PRO A 91 31.44 -13.30 34.64
CA PRO A 91 30.97 -14.56 34.07
C PRO A 91 32.17 -15.44 33.68
N ARG A 92 31.99 -16.75 33.49
CA ARG A 92 33.09 -17.74 33.38
C ARG A 92 34.14 -17.44 32.29
N ASN A 93 33.75 -16.70 31.24
CA ASN A 93 34.60 -16.34 30.10
C ASN A 93 35.32 -14.99 30.24
N VAL A 94 35.26 -14.38 31.41
CA VAL A 94 35.97 -13.14 31.74
C VAL A 94 36.81 -13.42 32.98
N ARG A 95 38.12 -13.14 32.93
CA ARG A 95 39.04 -13.35 34.06
C ARG A 95 38.85 -12.31 35.16
N ALA A 96 38.65 -11.05 34.77
CA ALA A 96 38.51 -9.93 35.70
C ALA A 96 37.68 -8.79 35.09
N ILE A 97 37.06 -7.99 35.96
CA ILE A 97 36.39 -6.73 35.62
C ILE A 97 36.96 -5.68 36.58
N ALA A 98 37.57 -4.62 36.03
CA ALA A 98 38.18 -3.54 36.81
C ALA A 98 37.60 -2.19 36.39
N ALA A 99 37.36 -1.30 37.35
CA ALA A 99 37.07 0.10 37.06
C ALA A 99 38.39 0.83 36.74
N THR A 100 38.36 1.74 35.76
CA THR A 100 39.50 2.56 35.37
C THR A 100 39.06 4.01 35.18
N SER A 101 40.00 4.96 35.18
CA SER A 101 39.69 6.38 35.01
C SER A 101 39.03 6.63 33.64
N GLY A 102 37.71 6.88 33.64
CA GLY A 102 36.90 7.07 32.43
C GLY A 102 36.36 5.78 31.78
N GLY A 103 36.36 4.63 32.47
CA GLY A 103 35.83 3.39 31.90
C GLY A 103 35.77 2.16 32.81
N VAL A 104 35.44 1.02 32.22
CA VAL A 104 35.61 -0.33 32.79
C VAL A 104 36.46 -1.15 31.84
N GLU A 105 37.36 -1.96 32.40
CA GLU A 105 38.20 -2.90 31.68
C GLU A 105 37.80 -4.35 32.00
N LEU A 106 37.70 -5.17 30.96
CA LEU A 106 37.47 -6.61 31.04
C LEU A 106 38.74 -7.32 30.61
N SER A 107 39.28 -8.19 31.47
CA SER A 107 40.39 -9.09 31.13
C SER A 107 39.82 -10.42 30.68
N LEU A 108 40.21 -10.89 29.50
CA LEU A 108 39.68 -12.10 28.86
C LEU A 108 40.68 -13.28 28.92
N PRO A 109 40.23 -14.53 28.74
CA PRO A 109 41.10 -15.66 28.39
C PRO A 109 41.58 -15.58 26.92
N PRO A 110 42.73 -16.18 26.57
CA PRO A 110 43.14 -16.33 25.18
C PRO A 110 42.12 -17.14 24.37
N GLY A 111 41.92 -16.76 23.11
CA GLY A 111 41.12 -17.53 22.14
C GLY A 111 39.60 -17.39 22.25
N VAL A 112 39.07 -16.59 23.19
CA VAL A 112 37.64 -16.21 23.18
C VAL A 112 37.33 -15.27 22.02
N SER A 113 36.08 -15.28 21.57
CA SER A 113 35.56 -14.23 20.67
C SER A 113 34.52 -13.39 21.41
N LEU A 114 34.38 -12.11 21.01
CA LEU A 114 33.42 -11.20 21.64
C LEU A 114 32.45 -10.61 20.62
N ARG A 115 31.25 -10.26 21.10
CA ARG A 115 30.26 -9.49 20.35
C ARG A 115 29.63 -8.46 21.27
N HIS A 116 29.69 -7.19 20.89
CA HIS A 116 29.01 -6.11 21.62
C HIS A 116 27.93 -5.44 20.77
N TRP A 117 26.83 -5.01 21.40
CA TRP A 117 25.78 -4.21 20.74
C TRP A 117 25.00 -3.37 21.75
N ARG A 118 24.20 -2.44 21.22
CA ARG A 118 23.29 -1.59 22.00
C ARG A 118 21.90 -2.20 22.05
N MET A 119 21.28 -2.27 23.22
CA MET A 119 19.91 -2.73 23.43
C MET A 119 19.14 -1.64 24.19
N GLY A 120 18.42 -0.79 23.46
CA GLY A 120 17.83 0.44 23.99
C GLY A 120 18.91 1.39 24.53
N LYS A 121 18.89 1.64 25.84
CA LYS A 121 19.94 2.41 26.54
C LYS A 121 21.15 1.58 27.00
N ARG A 122 21.05 0.24 27.02
CA ARG A 122 22.09 -0.65 27.55
C ARG A 122 23.16 -0.98 26.51
N LEU A 123 24.39 -1.17 26.96
CA LEU A 123 25.46 -1.85 26.22
C LEU A 123 25.53 -3.31 26.71
N ILE A 124 25.53 -4.26 25.79
CA ILE A 124 25.73 -5.68 26.06
C ILE A 124 27.02 -6.13 25.39
N ILE A 125 27.82 -6.93 26.09
CA ILE A 125 29.02 -7.60 25.60
C ILE A 125 28.89 -9.09 25.93
N ASP A 126 28.80 -9.92 24.91
CA ASP A 126 28.89 -11.38 25.02
C ASP A 126 30.33 -11.82 24.72
N VAL A 127 30.87 -12.71 25.55
CA VAL A 127 32.19 -13.32 25.41
C VAL A 127 32.00 -14.83 25.31
N PHE A 128 32.23 -15.37 24.12
CA PHE A 128 31.99 -16.77 23.79
C PHE A 128 33.08 -17.69 24.34
N ASP A 129 32.70 -18.94 24.65
CA ASP A 129 33.65 -20.00 25.00
C ASP A 129 34.71 -20.12 23.87
N PRO A 130 36.01 -20.33 24.16
CA PRO A 130 37.04 -20.39 23.13
C PRO A 130 36.79 -21.60 22.21
N ALA A 131 36.92 -21.39 20.90
CA ALA A 131 36.57 -22.41 19.92
C ALA A 131 37.49 -23.63 20.04
N ALA A 132 36.95 -24.76 20.51
CA ALA A 132 37.70 -26.00 20.65
C ALA A 132 38.28 -26.45 19.30
N THR A 133 39.61 -26.56 19.22
CA THR A 133 40.35 -26.83 17.98
C THR A 133 40.25 -28.29 17.55
N THR A 134 39.06 -28.72 17.15
CA THR A 134 38.83 -30.06 16.59
C THR A 134 39.30 -30.10 15.14
N THR A 135 40.35 -30.88 14.86
CA THR A 135 40.92 -31.09 13.53
C THR A 135 39.85 -31.54 12.53
N ALA A 136 39.88 -30.96 11.32
CA ALA A 136 38.87 -31.22 10.30
C ALA A 136 38.92 -32.67 9.75
N ALA A 137 37.74 -33.27 9.59
CA ALA A 137 37.52 -34.44 8.75
C ALA A 137 36.16 -34.30 8.06
N ALA A 138 36.14 -34.21 6.73
CA ALA A 138 34.93 -34.08 5.93
C ALA A 138 34.52 -35.44 5.35
N ALA A 139 33.24 -35.83 5.49
CA ALA A 139 32.68 -37.00 4.81
C ALA A 139 31.17 -36.87 4.54
N THR A 140 30.76 -37.25 3.34
CA THR A 140 29.38 -37.36 2.84
C THR A 140 28.63 -38.54 3.51
N PRO A 141 27.29 -38.51 3.70
CA PRO A 141 26.62 -39.41 4.65
C PRO A 141 26.36 -40.84 4.17
N GLY A 142 26.41 -41.79 5.13
CA GLY A 142 25.94 -43.18 5.01
C GLY A 142 24.73 -43.46 5.93
N ARG A 143 23.89 -44.45 5.56
CA ARG A 143 22.55 -44.65 6.16
C ARG A 143 22.53 -45.66 7.32
N LYS A 144 21.71 -45.36 8.34
CA LYS A 144 21.40 -46.15 9.55
C LYS A 144 21.30 -47.68 9.38
N PRO A 145 21.88 -48.48 10.29
CA PRO A 145 21.21 -49.61 10.94
C PRO A 145 20.26 -49.10 12.05
N GLY A 146 19.20 -49.86 12.37
CA GLY A 146 18.25 -49.53 13.45
C GLY A 146 18.20 -50.57 14.57
N PRO A 147 17.72 -50.22 15.78
CA PRO A 147 17.45 -51.18 16.84
C PRO A 147 16.12 -51.93 16.59
N ALA A 148 15.96 -53.09 17.24
CA ALA A 148 14.80 -53.98 17.06
C ALA A 148 13.51 -53.43 17.67
N GLY A 149 12.38 -53.75 17.05
CA GLY A 149 11.04 -53.56 17.61
C GLY A 149 10.48 -54.83 18.26
N ARG A 150 9.38 -54.69 19.02
CA ARG A 150 8.58 -55.81 19.56
C ARG A 150 7.23 -55.80 18.86
N GLN A 151 6.85 -56.93 18.24
CA GLN A 151 5.60 -57.06 17.46
C GLN A 151 4.36 -57.20 18.38
N PRO A 152 3.14 -57.17 17.81
CA PRO A 152 2.54 -58.45 17.38
C PRO A 152 1.78 -58.41 16.03
N GLY A 153 1.58 -59.58 15.40
CA GLY A 153 0.56 -59.81 14.36
C GLY A 153 1.03 -59.74 12.90
N PRO A 154 0.85 -60.80 12.06
CA PRO A 154 1.33 -60.82 10.68
C PRO A 154 0.25 -61.09 9.60
N GLN A 155 0.55 -60.72 8.34
CA GLN A 155 0.15 -61.51 7.17
C GLN A 155 1.04 -61.26 5.93
N THR A 156 1.47 -62.37 5.31
CA THR A 156 1.91 -62.68 3.92
C THR A 156 1.83 -61.62 2.79
N ALA A 157 2.66 -61.64 1.73
CA ALA A 157 3.84 -62.46 1.38
C ALA A 157 4.57 -61.93 0.10
N SER A 158 5.78 -62.45 -0.20
CA SER A 158 6.52 -62.61 -1.49
C SER A 158 6.51 -61.49 -2.57
N GLY A 159 7.60 -61.18 -3.29
CA GLY A 159 8.93 -61.79 -3.41
C GLY A 159 9.84 -61.03 -4.41
N ALA A 160 10.98 -61.61 -4.80
CA ALA A 160 11.99 -61.07 -5.74
C ALA A 160 12.47 -62.21 -6.69
N PRO A 161 13.56 -62.13 -7.51
CA PRO A 161 14.42 -61.00 -7.94
C PRO A 161 14.73 -60.97 -9.47
N SER A 162 15.61 -60.06 -9.96
CA SER A 162 16.77 -60.34 -10.87
C SER A 162 17.29 -59.12 -11.67
N ALA A 163 18.51 -59.25 -12.25
CA ALA A 163 19.26 -58.28 -13.08
C ALA A 163 19.50 -58.90 -14.51
N PRO A 164 20.37 -58.43 -15.45
CA PRO A 164 21.45 -57.41 -15.38
C PRO A 164 21.65 -56.48 -16.64
N LYS A 165 22.81 -55.80 -16.67
CA LYS A 165 23.47 -55.00 -17.74
C LYS A 165 24.26 -55.96 -18.72
N PRO A 166 25.06 -55.54 -19.75
CA PRO A 166 25.47 -54.20 -20.24
C PRO A 166 25.58 -54.01 -21.79
N SER A 167 26.36 -52.99 -22.21
CA SER A 167 26.97 -52.68 -23.53
C SER A 167 26.25 -51.57 -24.33
N ALA A 168 26.80 -50.40 -24.68
CA ALA A 168 28.16 -49.85 -24.88
C ALA A 168 28.74 -49.99 -26.31
N SER A 169 29.05 -48.84 -26.92
CA SER A 169 30.05 -48.68 -27.99
C SER A 169 30.70 -47.29 -27.90
N LYS A 170 31.94 -47.18 -28.38
CA LYS A 170 32.74 -45.95 -28.58
C LYS A 170 32.68 -45.56 -30.09
N ALA A 171 33.34 -44.54 -30.65
CA ALA A 171 34.55 -43.77 -30.28
C ALA A 171 34.50 -42.35 -30.91
N SER A 172 35.07 -41.29 -30.31
CA SER A 172 36.48 -40.79 -30.41
C SER A 172 36.83 -40.13 -31.77
N SER A 173 37.64 -39.07 -31.88
CA SER A 173 38.25 -38.07 -30.95
C SER A 173 38.63 -36.81 -31.79
N THR A 174 39.50 -35.82 -31.51
CA THR A 174 40.58 -35.50 -30.54
C THR A 174 40.73 -33.95 -30.62
N ALA A 175 40.63 -33.12 -29.58
CA ALA A 175 41.50 -32.89 -28.40
C ALA A 175 42.92 -32.38 -28.70
N ALA A 176 43.23 -31.11 -28.31
CA ALA A 176 44.53 -30.60 -27.86
C ALA A 176 44.46 -29.11 -27.42
N ASP A 177 45.07 -28.77 -26.27
CA ASP A 177 45.32 -27.39 -25.77
C ASP A 177 46.86 -27.11 -25.72
N PRO A 178 47.43 -26.16 -24.94
CA PRO A 178 47.68 -24.77 -25.39
C PRO A 178 49.13 -24.26 -25.17
N VAL A 179 49.57 -23.18 -25.85
CA VAL A 179 50.83 -22.46 -25.55
C VAL A 179 50.70 -20.92 -25.72
N SER A 180 51.53 -20.17 -25.00
CA SER A 180 51.58 -18.70 -24.87
C SER A 180 52.57 -18.01 -25.83
N ALA A 181 52.39 -16.71 -26.12
CA ALA A 181 53.37 -15.62 -25.90
C ALA A 181 53.42 -14.46 -26.95
N ALA A 182 53.71 -13.25 -26.43
CA ALA A 182 54.35 -12.09 -27.08
C ALA A 182 53.60 -11.24 -28.14
N ALA A 183 54.11 -10.01 -28.32
CA ALA A 183 53.63 -8.94 -29.22
C ALA A 183 54.76 -8.41 -30.13
N PRO A 184 54.45 -7.54 -31.10
CA PRO A 184 55.31 -6.36 -31.31
C PRO A 184 54.52 -5.04 -31.59
N SER A 185 55.21 -4.00 -32.08
CA SER A 185 54.87 -2.58 -31.90
C SER A 185 54.80 -1.73 -33.18
N VAL A 186 53.87 -0.76 -33.17
CA VAL A 186 53.83 0.60 -33.75
C VAL A 186 54.81 1.02 -34.87
N ALA A 187 54.24 1.52 -35.99
CA ALA A 187 54.68 2.67 -36.80
C ALA A 187 53.45 3.16 -37.63
N THR A 188 52.97 4.42 -37.80
CA THR A 188 53.39 5.84 -37.72
C THR A 188 53.57 6.55 -39.07
N VAL A 189 52.62 7.45 -39.40
CA VAL A 189 52.83 8.79 -40.05
C VAL A 189 53.23 8.77 -41.56
N PRO A 190 53.01 9.82 -42.41
CA PRO A 190 52.51 11.19 -42.18
C PRO A 190 51.28 11.66 -43.00
N VAL A 191 50.87 12.91 -42.73
CA VAL A 191 50.01 13.80 -43.55
C VAL A 191 50.88 14.94 -44.14
N PRO A 192 50.56 15.50 -45.31
CA PRO A 192 50.93 16.89 -45.66
C PRO A 192 49.72 17.78 -46.01
N GLN A 193 49.91 19.10 -45.96
CA GLN A 193 48.87 20.13 -46.16
C GLN A 193 49.06 20.97 -47.43
N ALA A 194 47.97 21.60 -47.88
CA ALA A 194 47.82 22.93 -48.53
C ALA A 194 48.96 23.55 -49.39
N GLY A 195 48.59 24.02 -50.59
CA GLY A 195 49.38 24.93 -51.44
C GLY A 195 48.49 25.66 -52.46
N ALA A 196 48.79 26.93 -52.77
CA ALA A 196 47.92 27.85 -53.52
C ALA A 196 48.12 27.87 -55.05
N SER A 197 47.23 28.59 -55.76
CA SER A 197 47.21 28.80 -57.22
C SER A 197 48.41 29.60 -57.78
N PRO A 198 48.54 29.66 -59.13
CA PRO A 198 48.31 30.96 -59.78
C PRO A 198 47.58 30.93 -61.16
N ALA A 199 47.11 32.13 -61.55
CA ALA A 199 47.02 32.79 -62.89
C ALA A 199 47.50 32.05 -64.18
N THR A 200 47.04 32.36 -65.42
CA THR A 200 46.03 33.31 -65.99
C THR A 200 45.89 33.03 -67.51
N ALA A 201 44.71 33.25 -68.14
CA ALA A 201 44.58 33.72 -69.54
C ALA A 201 43.11 34.08 -69.94
N GLU A 202 42.94 35.15 -70.71
CA GLU A 202 41.75 35.52 -71.51
C GLU A 202 42.21 35.66 -73.00
N PRO A 203 41.33 35.68 -74.04
CA PRO A 203 40.55 36.89 -74.36
C PRO A 203 39.15 36.69 -75.01
N ALA A 204 38.32 37.74 -74.93
CA ALA A 204 37.13 38.00 -75.76
C ALA A 204 37.50 38.49 -77.20
N PRO A 205 36.63 39.08 -78.09
CA PRO A 205 35.22 39.51 -77.96
C PRO A 205 34.26 39.25 -79.16
N GLY A 206 32.98 39.65 -79.04
CA GLY A 206 32.03 39.76 -80.17
C GLY A 206 30.58 40.15 -79.82
N GLN A 207 30.10 41.31 -80.31
CA GLN A 207 28.71 41.84 -80.30
C GLN A 207 28.30 42.19 -81.76
N PRO A 208 27.04 42.61 -82.14
CA PRO A 208 25.98 43.32 -81.37
C PRO A 208 24.50 42.90 -81.66
N ALA A 209 23.52 43.74 -81.27
CA ALA A 209 22.05 43.63 -81.49
C ALA A 209 21.48 44.68 -82.49
N PRO A 210 20.15 44.71 -82.81
CA PRO A 210 19.10 45.52 -82.10
C PRO A 210 17.76 44.72 -81.90
N ALA A 211 16.49 45.19 -81.77
CA ALA A 211 15.74 46.48 -81.87
C ALA A 211 14.43 46.42 -80.97
N VAL A 212 13.74 47.47 -80.47
CA VAL A 212 12.81 48.49 -81.07
C VAL A 212 11.54 47.88 -81.73
N ALA A 213 10.25 48.20 -81.46
CA ALA A 213 9.47 49.00 -80.45
C ALA A 213 7.99 48.44 -80.38
N GLU A 214 6.85 49.05 -79.95
CA GLU A 214 6.38 50.39 -79.49
C GLU A 214 5.02 50.31 -78.69
N ALA A 215 4.20 51.39 -78.59
CA ALA A 215 2.89 51.51 -77.86
C ALA A 215 1.99 52.63 -78.49
N PRO A 216 0.86 53.20 -77.94
CA PRO A 216 -0.04 52.92 -76.78
C PRO A 216 -1.55 52.78 -77.24
N PRO A 217 -2.64 53.54 -76.86
CA PRO A 217 -3.15 54.17 -75.60
C PRO A 217 -4.68 54.01 -75.23
N ALA A 218 -4.98 53.92 -73.92
CA ALA A 218 -6.09 54.50 -73.09
C ALA A 218 -7.59 54.74 -73.54
N ARG A 219 -8.56 54.49 -72.62
CA ARG A 219 -9.58 55.47 -72.08
C ARG A 219 -10.61 54.98 -71.01
N SER A 220 -10.66 55.68 -69.85
CA SER A 220 -11.79 56.09 -68.93
C SER A 220 -13.08 55.28 -68.61
N MET A 221 -13.29 54.97 -67.30
CA MET A 221 -14.40 55.32 -66.31
C MET A 221 -15.91 55.42 -66.71
N PRO A 222 -16.94 55.44 -65.78
CA PRO A 222 -16.96 55.57 -64.28
C PRO A 222 -17.95 54.63 -63.47
N ALA A 223 -18.08 54.91 -62.15
CA ALA A 223 -19.15 54.75 -61.09
C ALA A 223 -20.46 53.91 -61.31
N GLU A 224 -21.28 53.48 -60.32
CA GLU A 224 -21.82 54.19 -59.11
C GLU A 224 -22.35 53.25 -57.98
N ASP A 225 -22.90 53.84 -56.89
CA ASP A 225 -23.25 53.24 -55.57
C ASP A 225 -24.58 52.46 -55.44
N ALA A 226 -24.66 51.57 -54.42
CA ALA A 226 -25.90 51.32 -53.63
C ALA A 226 -25.70 50.53 -52.30
N ARG A 227 -26.18 51.12 -51.20
CA ARG A 227 -26.65 50.51 -49.92
C ARG A 227 -27.88 51.36 -49.47
N PRO A 228 -28.75 50.98 -48.50
CA PRO A 228 -28.66 49.90 -47.51
C PRO A 228 -29.98 49.07 -47.33
N GLY A 229 -30.04 48.24 -46.29
CA GLY A 229 -31.28 47.60 -45.78
C GLY A 229 -31.05 46.86 -44.46
N VAL A 230 -31.98 46.91 -43.50
CA VAL A 230 -31.80 46.39 -42.13
C VAL A 230 -33.08 45.70 -41.61
N ALA A 231 -32.94 44.50 -41.01
CA ALA A 231 -33.91 43.88 -40.11
C ALA A 231 -33.23 42.81 -39.23
N SER A 232 -33.78 42.55 -38.03
CA SER A 232 -33.19 41.65 -37.02
C SER A 232 -34.17 40.54 -36.60
N GLY A 233 -33.64 39.38 -36.18
CA GLY A 233 -34.35 38.42 -35.31
C GLY A 233 -34.20 36.94 -35.70
N GLY A 234 -33.58 36.11 -34.84
CA GLY A 234 -33.55 34.66 -35.02
C GLY A 234 -32.43 33.92 -34.27
N THR A 235 -32.76 33.35 -33.10
CA THR A 235 -31.98 32.35 -32.33
C THR A 235 -33.01 31.39 -31.70
N PRO A 236 -32.68 30.15 -31.26
CA PRO A 236 -31.37 29.47 -31.15
C PRO A 236 -31.43 28.11 -31.93
N PRO A 237 -30.80 26.93 -31.59
CA PRO A 237 -30.01 26.50 -30.42
C PRO A 237 -28.55 26.09 -30.70
N SER A 238 -27.75 26.04 -29.63
CA SER A 238 -26.35 25.61 -29.63
C SER A 238 -26.19 24.08 -29.62
N GLY A 239 -25.20 23.57 -30.36
CA GLY A 239 -24.57 22.26 -30.11
C GLY A 239 -23.23 22.44 -29.38
N PRO A 240 -22.66 21.39 -28.76
CA PRO A 240 -21.48 21.52 -27.91
C PRO A 240 -20.21 21.85 -28.72
N THR A 241 -19.63 23.02 -28.45
CA THR A 241 -18.30 23.40 -28.94
C THR A 241 -17.24 22.51 -28.31
N GLY A 242 -16.51 21.75 -29.11
CA GLY A 242 -15.22 21.18 -28.67
C GLY A 242 -14.20 22.30 -28.38
N PRO A 243 -13.09 22.00 -27.68
CA PRO A 243 -12.08 23.02 -27.39
C PRO A 243 -11.48 23.56 -28.69
N ALA A 244 -11.88 24.77 -29.07
CA ALA A 244 -11.28 25.50 -30.17
C ALA A 244 -9.87 25.92 -29.77
N THR A 245 -8.86 25.40 -30.47
CA THR A 245 -7.48 25.88 -30.30
C THR A 245 -7.35 27.20 -31.05
N ASP A 246 -7.45 28.32 -30.34
CA ASP A 246 -7.28 29.68 -30.90
C ASP A 246 -5.83 29.94 -31.32
N ALA A 247 -5.46 29.38 -32.46
CA ALA A 247 -4.27 29.70 -33.24
C ALA A 247 -4.73 30.08 -34.65
N ALA A 248 -4.94 31.37 -34.89
CA ALA A 248 -5.25 31.86 -36.22
C ALA A 248 -4.08 31.50 -37.18
N PRO A 249 -4.34 30.79 -38.29
CA PRO A 249 -3.28 30.32 -39.16
C PRO A 249 -2.58 31.50 -39.84
N VAL A 250 -1.25 31.48 -39.81
CA VAL A 250 -0.36 32.58 -40.21
C VAL A 250 -0.45 32.88 -41.71
N GLY A 251 -0.85 31.89 -42.50
CA GLY A 251 -1.23 32.04 -43.90
C GLY A 251 -2.10 30.87 -44.39
N LYS A 252 -2.88 31.11 -45.45
CA LYS A 252 -3.63 30.09 -46.19
C LYS A 252 -3.58 30.35 -47.69
N VAL A 253 -3.21 29.34 -48.47
CA VAL A 253 -3.16 29.37 -49.94
C VAL A 253 -4.01 28.24 -50.50
N LEU A 254 -4.84 28.52 -51.52
CA LEU A 254 -5.52 27.48 -52.29
C LEU A 254 -4.68 27.16 -53.53
N LEU A 255 -4.13 25.95 -53.58
CA LEU A 255 -3.39 25.44 -54.74
C LEU A 255 -4.38 24.70 -55.67
N PRO A 256 -4.53 25.11 -56.94
CA PRO A 256 -5.50 24.52 -57.84
C PRO A 256 -5.06 23.11 -58.26
N PHE A 257 -5.95 22.12 -58.14
CA PHE A 257 -5.69 20.71 -58.47
C PHE A 257 -6.99 19.99 -58.85
N THR A 258 -6.90 18.87 -59.58
CA THR A 258 -8.07 18.06 -59.94
C THR A 258 -8.68 17.34 -58.73
N SER A 259 -10.00 17.16 -58.75
CA SER A 259 -10.75 16.40 -57.76
C SER A 259 -10.29 14.93 -57.76
N GLY A 260 -9.63 14.51 -56.68
CA GLY A 260 -9.01 13.19 -56.56
C GLY A 260 -7.49 13.20 -56.56
N THR A 261 -6.84 14.35 -56.72
CA THR A 261 -5.40 14.52 -56.44
C THR A 261 -5.11 14.19 -54.98
N GLY A 262 -4.21 13.25 -54.73
CA GLY A 262 -3.69 12.97 -53.40
C GLY A 262 -2.55 13.93 -53.02
N ALA A 263 -2.50 14.30 -51.75
CA ALA A 263 -1.43 15.11 -51.17
C ALA A 263 -0.71 14.38 -50.02
N ALA A 264 0.58 14.64 -49.87
CA ALA A 264 1.36 14.35 -48.67
C ALA A 264 2.12 15.63 -48.24
N ALA A 265 2.39 15.77 -46.94
CA ALA A 265 3.17 16.88 -46.40
C ALA A 265 4.04 16.39 -45.25
N PHE A 266 5.34 16.73 -45.25
CA PHE A 266 6.30 16.32 -44.24
C PHE A 266 7.45 17.32 -44.09
N ARG A 267 8.24 17.19 -43.01
CA ARG A 267 9.38 18.08 -42.73
C ARG A 267 10.71 17.43 -43.13
N ARG A 268 11.60 18.18 -43.79
CA ARG A 268 12.95 17.75 -44.15
C ARG A 268 13.95 18.86 -43.76
N GLY A 269 14.58 18.71 -42.59
CA GLY A 269 15.35 19.80 -42.00
C GLY A 269 14.45 21.00 -41.67
N ASP A 270 14.88 22.19 -42.08
CA ASP A 270 14.15 23.46 -41.88
C ASP A 270 13.12 23.73 -43.00
N GLU A 271 12.91 22.77 -43.91
CA GLU A 271 11.93 22.85 -45.00
C GLU A 271 10.68 22.01 -44.71
N ALA A 272 9.53 22.54 -45.10
CA ALA A 272 8.33 21.75 -45.34
C ALA A 272 8.29 21.31 -46.82
N VAL A 273 8.08 20.01 -47.05
CA VAL A 273 7.95 19.40 -48.37
C VAL A 273 6.52 18.91 -48.53
N LEU A 274 5.82 19.44 -49.54
CA LEU A 274 4.48 19.01 -49.94
C LEU A 274 4.55 18.35 -51.31
N VAL A 275 3.84 17.24 -51.49
CA VAL A 275 3.83 16.44 -52.72
C VAL A 275 2.40 16.17 -53.13
N PHE A 276 2.05 16.54 -54.36
CA PHE A 276 0.74 16.33 -54.96
C PHE A 276 0.87 15.38 -56.16
N ASP A 277 0.04 14.34 -56.26
CA ASP A 277 0.16 13.26 -57.27
C ASP A 277 -0.42 13.58 -58.67
N GLU A 278 -0.54 14.88 -58.96
CA GLU A 278 -0.83 15.46 -60.27
C GLU A 278 0.35 16.34 -60.70
N ARG A 279 0.87 16.15 -61.91
CA ARG A 279 1.83 17.07 -62.53
C ARG A 279 1.10 18.30 -63.04
N ARG A 280 1.15 19.39 -62.28
CA ARG A 280 0.48 20.67 -62.59
C ARG A 280 1.43 21.86 -62.41
N PRO A 281 1.63 22.71 -63.44
CA PRO A 281 2.24 24.02 -63.26
C PRO A 281 1.33 24.90 -62.39
N ILE A 282 1.91 25.57 -61.39
CA ILE A 282 1.23 26.53 -60.54
C ILE A 282 2.13 27.77 -60.49
N ASP A 283 1.54 28.94 -60.69
CA ASP A 283 2.24 30.22 -60.50
C ASP A 283 2.19 30.64 -59.02
N LEU A 284 3.31 31.16 -58.53
CA LEU A 284 3.48 31.68 -57.16
C LEU A 284 3.84 33.17 -57.15
N ALA A 285 3.85 33.87 -58.29
CA ALA A 285 4.22 35.28 -58.38
C ALA A 285 3.41 36.18 -57.42
N SER A 286 2.13 35.88 -57.22
CA SER A 286 1.24 36.58 -56.27
C SER A 286 1.55 36.34 -54.79
N LEU A 287 2.40 35.36 -54.46
CA LEU A 287 2.74 34.95 -53.09
C LEU A 287 4.16 35.37 -52.67
N GLN A 288 4.95 35.99 -53.56
CA GLN A 288 6.32 36.43 -53.26
C GLN A 288 6.43 37.42 -52.08
N ALA A 289 5.34 38.14 -51.77
CA ALA A 289 5.24 39.07 -50.65
C ALA A 289 4.68 38.43 -49.35
N ASP A 290 4.29 37.15 -49.37
CA ASP A 290 3.81 36.44 -48.17
C ASP A 290 5.00 36.06 -47.27
N PRO A 291 4.95 36.32 -45.95
CA PRO A 291 6.07 36.10 -45.05
C PRO A 291 6.47 34.62 -44.85
N VAL A 292 5.65 33.66 -45.31
CA VAL A 292 5.94 32.23 -45.23
C VAL A 292 5.97 31.58 -46.62
N PHE A 293 4.94 31.83 -47.44
CA PHE A 293 4.81 31.30 -48.80
C PHE A 293 5.70 32.02 -49.82
N GLY A 294 6.23 33.21 -49.52
CA GLY A 294 7.22 33.90 -50.37
C GLY A 294 8.56 33.16 -50.48
N THR A 295 8.82 32.18 -49.59
CA THR A 295 9.98 31.28 -49.68
C THR A 295 9.71 30.00 -50.49
N ALA A 296 8.54 29.89 -51.13
CA ALA A 296 8.10 28.62 -51.72
C ALA A 296 8.62 28.38 -53.15
N GLU A 297 9.31 27.26 -53.34
CA GLU A 297 9.79 26.74 -54.62
C GLU A 297 8.88 25.62 -55.14
N ILE A 298 8.57 25.62 -56.44
CA ILE A 298 7.87 24.52 -57.10
C ILE A 298 8.81 23.75 -58.03
N ARG A 299 8.78 22.42 -57.91
CA ARG A 299 9.44 21.47 -58.81
C ARG A 299 8.40 20.52 -59.40
N LEU A 300 8.20 20.60 -60.71
CA LEU A 300 7.41 19.61 -61.46
C LEU A 300 8.24 18.33 -61.65
N LEU A 301 7.60 17.19 -61.42
CA LEU A 301 8.10 15.85 -61.71
C LEU A 301 7.18 15.18 -62.75
N PRO A 302 7.56 14.03 -63.35
CA PRO A 302 6.75 13.41 -64.41
C PRO A 302 5.30 13.11 -64.03
N THR A 303 5.07 12.75 -62.76
CA THR A 303 3.77 12.30 -62.21
C THR A 303 3.28 13.12 -61.01
N ALA A 304 3.96 14.21 -60.64
CA ALA A 304 3.68 14.95 -59.42
C ALA A 304 4.14 16.42 -59.49
N THR A 305 3.59 17.25 -58.61
CA THR A 305 4.10 18.60 -58.30
C THR A 305 4.58 18.63 -56.85
N VAL A 306 5.82 19.06 -56.64
CA VAL A 306 6.43 19.22 -55.31
C VAL A 306 6.54 20.71 -54.99
N LEU A 307 6.07 21.11 -53.82
CA LEU A 307 6.25 22.44 -53.24
C LEU A 307 7.19 22.32 -52.03
N ARG A 308 8.23 23.17 -51.97
CA ARG A 308 9.15 23.28 -50.82
C ARG A 308 9.09 24.70 -50.30
N LEU A 309 9.01 24.88 -48.98
CA LEU A 309 9.05 26.21 -48.33
C LEU A 309 9.78 26.13 -46.99
N ARG A 310 10.40 27.23 -46.55
CA ARG A 310 11.09 27.28 -45.24
C ARG A 310 10.07 27.41 -44.11
N LEU A 311 10.22 26.61 -43.06
CA LEU A 311 9.25 26.55 -41.97
C LEU A 311 9.95 26.40 -40.61
N SER A 312 9.76 27.35 -39.70
CA SER A 312 10.27 27.29 -38.33
C SER A 312 9.75 26.05 -37.57
N ALA A 313 10.53 25.52 -36.63
CA ALA A 313 10.30 24.20 -36.01
C ALA A 313 9.01 24.08 -35.15
N ASP A 314 8.47 25.22 -34.75
CA ASP A 314 7.23 25.46 -34.00
C ASP A 314 5.95 25.46 -34.86
N HIS A 315 6.11 25.46 -36.19
CA HIS A 315 4.99 25.50 -37.15
C HIS A 315 4.74 24.15 -37.84
N VAL A 316 3.47 23.91 -38.18
CA VAL A 316 2.95 22.74 -38.89
C VAL A 316 2.21 23.12 -40.18
N VAL A 317 2.26 22.23 -41.17
CA VAL A 317 1.47 22.35 -42.40
C VAL A 317 0.12 21.65 -42.20
N VAL A 318 -0.96 22.39 -42.38
CA VAL A 318 -2.33 21.88 -42.36
C VAL A 318 -2.84 21.79 -43.79
N LEU A 319 -3.18 20.59 -44.25
CA LEU A 319 -3.81 20.38 -45.55
C LEU A 319 -5.31 20.20 -45.38
N ALA A 320 -6.11 20.83 -46.24
CA ALA A 320 -7.54 20.61 -46.32
C ALA A 320 -8.02 20.57 -47.79
N PRO A 321 -9.02 19.75 -48.14
CA PRO A 321 -9.63 19.80 -49.46
C PRO A 321 -10.37 21.14 -49.66
N GLY A 322 -10.11 21.80 -50.78
CA GLY A 322 -10.77 23.04 -51.19
C GLY A 322 -11.61 22.87 -52.45
N ALA A 323 -12.54 23.78 -52.70
CA ALA A 323 -13.26 23.84 -53.96
C ALA A 323 -12.27 24.17 -55.10
N GLY A 324 -11.93 23.17 -55.91
CA GLY A 324 -10.96 23.29 -57.00
C GLY A 324 -9.50 22.97 -56.65
N GLY A 325 -9.21 22.37 -55.49
CA GLY A 325 -7.84 21.90 -55.19
C GLY A 325 -7.55 21.61 -53.72
N TRP A 326 -6.33 21.90 -53.30
CA TRP A 326 -5.87 21.72 -51.91
C TRP A 326 -5.60 23.07 -51.25
N MET A 327 -6.23 23.32 -50.11
CA MET A 327 -5.92 24.44 -49.23
C MET A 327 -4.73 24.06 -48.35
N VAL A 328 -3.64 24.81 -48.47
CA VAL A 328 -2.45 24.72 -47.62
C VAL A 328 -2.52 25.85 -46.60
N GLY A 329 -2.68 25.50 -45.33
CA GLY A 329 -2.57 26.42 -44.20
C GLY A 329 -1.30 26.17 -43.40
N ILE A 330 -0.83 27.19 -42.70
CA ILE A 330 0.30 27.09 -41.77
C ILE A 330 -0.15 27.58 -40.40
N ALA A 331 0.05 26.74 -39.37
CA ALA A 331 -0.37 26.99 -38.00
C ALA A 331 0.77 26.71 -37.01
N GLY A 332 0.76 27.36 -35.85
CA GLY A 332 1.62 26.99 -34.73
C GLY A 332 1.04 25.80 -33.96
N GLY A 333 1.91 24.90 -33.47
CA GLY A 333 1.51 23.80 -32.57
C GLY A 333 1.98 22.41 -33.02
N THR A 334 1.21 21.38 -32.67
CA THR A 334 1.59 19.97 -32.86
C THR A 334 0.50 19.12 -33.53
N ASP A 335 -0.41 19.75 -34.29
CA ASP A 335 -1.50 19.03 -34.96
C ASP A 335 -0.95 17.96 -35.93
N ARG A 336 -1.52 16.76 -35.82
CA ARG A 336 -1.09 15.52 -36.47
C ARG A 336 -2.33 14.67 -36.72
N GLY A 337 -2.58 14.36 -37.99
CA GLY A 337 -3.67 13.47 -38.38
C GLY A 337 -3.60 12.09 -37.71
N ARG A 338 -4.71 11.36 -37.76
CA ARG A 338 -4.89 10.02 -37.18
C ARG A 338 -3.69 9.12 -37.55
N PRO A 339 -3.02 8.47 -36.57
CA PRO A 339 -1.73 7.83 -36.82
C PRO A 339 -1.84 6.69 -37.85
N ILE A 340 -0.98 6.73 -38.85
CA ILE A 340 -0.70 5.61 -39.76
C ILE A 340 0.04 4.55 -38.95
N ARG A 341 -0.49 3.32 -38.90
CA ARG A 341 0.01 2.21 -38.09
C ARG A 341 0.75 1.20 -38.97
N PRO A 342 2.09 1.13 -38.96
CA PRO A 342 2.79 0.22 -39.84
C PRO A 342 2.61 -1.24 -39.41
N GLU A 343 2.15 -2.07 -40.33
CA GLU A 343 1.86 -3.49 -40.13
C GLU A 343 2.96 -4.31 -40.83
N PRO A 344 3.87 -4.99 -40.09
CA PRO A 344 4.90 -5.83 -40.70
C PRO A 344 4.30 -7.16 -41.15
N ASP A 345 4.19 -7.36 -42.45
CA ASP A 345 3.86 -8.65 -43.06
C ASP A 345 5.15 -9.45 -43.22
N ALA A 346 5.52 -10.14 -42.14
CA ALA A 346 6.73 -10.96 -42.08
C ALA A 346 6.69 -12.17 -43.02
N ALA A 347 5.50 -12.62 -43.45
CA ALA A 347 5.35 -13.74 -44.38
C ALA A 347 5.65 -13.31 -45.84
N ALA A 348 5.27 -12.08 -46.21
CA ALA A 348 5.56 -11.50 -47.52
C ALA A 348 6.73 -10.49 -47.51
N GLY A 349 7.54 -10.46 -46.43
CA GLY A 349 8.77 -9.67 -46.33
C GLY A 349 8.61 -8.14 -46.33
N ARG A 350 7.39 -7.62 -46.16
CA ARG A 350 7.01 -6.24 -46.51
C ARG A 350 6.44 -5.46 -45.33
N LEU A 351 6.56 -4.13 -45.37
CA LEU A 351 5.91 -3.24 -44.39
C LEU A 351 4.68 -2.61 -45.03
N VAL A 352 3.50 -2.90 -44.51
CA VAL A 352 2.23 -2.30 -44.93
C VAL A 352 2.01 -1.00 -44.15
N LEU A 353 1.58 0.05 -44.86
CA LEU A 353 1.35 1.40 -44.35
C LEU A 353 -0.10 1.79 -44.68
N PRO A 354 -1.08 1.50 -43.79
CA PRO A 354 -2.50 1.54 -44.10
C PRO A 354 -3.10 2.96 -44.07
N LEU A 355 -3.73 3.37 -45.18
CA LEU A 355 -4.36 4.68 -45.39
C LEU A 355 -5.78 4.54 -45.97
N ASP A 356 -6.69 5.40 -45.49
CA ASP A 356 -7.97 5.71 -46.13
C ASP A 356 -7.70 6.46 -47.45
N ALA A 357 -8.30 6.02 -48.56
CA ALA A 357 -8.19 6.68 -49.88
C ALA A 357 -6.73 7.02 -50.27
N PRO A 358 -5.82 6.03 -50.35
CA PRO A 358 -4.42 6.25 -50.74
C PRO A 358 -4.35 6.84 -52.15
N GLY A 359 -3.44 7.81 -52.35
CA GLY A 359 -3.22 8.51 -53.60
C GLY A 359 -2.38 7.68 -54.58
N ARG A 360 -1.14 8.10 -54.81
CA ARG A 360 -0.11 7.40 -55.58
C ARG A 360 1.21 7.33 -54.81
N ALA A 361 2.08 6.42 -55.24
CA ALA A 361 3.48 6.40 -54.81
C ALA A 361 4.33 7.27 -55.74
N VAL A 362 5.04 8.24 -55.18
CA VAL A 362 5.88 9.21 -55.90
C VAL A 362 7.30 9.13 -55.35
N ALA A 363 8.28 8.92 -56.23
CA ALA A 363 9.69 8.99 -55.88
C ALA A 363 10.22 10.40 -56.18
N ILE A 364 10.82 11.06 -55.18
CA ILE A 364 11.38 12.42 -55.28
C ILE A 364 12.82 12.45 -54.74
N PRO A 365 13.74 13.27 -55.28
CA PRO A 365 15.10 13.36 -54.75
C PRO A 365 15.14 14.11 -53.41
N ASP A 366 15.94 13.61 -52.47
CA ASP A 366 16.19 14.24 -51.17
C ASP A 366 17.23 15.35 -51.30
N THR A 367 16.84 16.62 -51.12
CA THR A 367 17.75 17.76 -51.17
C THR A 367 18.76 17.79 -50.02
N LEU A 368 18.52 17.06 -48.93
CA LEU A 368 19.39 17.04 -47.74
C LEU A 368 20.48 15.96 -47.79
N THR A 369 20.30 14.88 -48.55
CA THR A 369 21.29 13.77 -48.66
C THR A 369 21.69 13.37 -50.08
N GLY A 370 20.97 13.84 -51.10
CA GLY A 370 21.10 13.34 -52.48
C GLY A 370 20.43 11.99 -52.74
N GLY A 371 19.92 11.31 -51.70
CA GLY A 371 19.22 10.04 -51.81
C GLY A 371 17.78 10.16 -52.33
N LEU A 372 17.00 9.09 -52.19
CA LEU A 372 15.63 9.00 -52.70
C LEU A 372 14.60 9.05 -51.57
N LEU A 373 13.56 9.88 -51.71
CA LEU A 373 12.37 9.87 -50.88
C LEU A 373 11.22 9.19 -51.63
N LEU A 374 10.67 8.12 -51.06
CA LEU A 374 9.46 7.45 -51.52
C LEU A 374 8.27 8.00 -50.72
N VAL A 375 7.37 8.72 -51.40
CA VAL A 375 6.25 9.45 -50.80
C VAL A 375 4.93 8.83 -51.23
N GLY A 376 4.08 8.46 -50.27
CA GLY A 376 2.73 7.96 -50.51
C GLY A 376 1.70 9.05 -50.19
N THR A 377 1.03 9.57 -51.20
CA THR A 377 0.03 10.63 -51.05
C THR A 377 -1.32 10.10 -50.54
N GLN A 378 -2.21 11.00 -50.09
CA GLN A 378 -3.56 10.66 -49.63
C GLN A 378 -4.61 11.59 -50.24
N ARG A 379 -5.71 11.03 -50.78
CA ARG A 379 -6.81 11.81 -51.41
C ARG A 379 -7.77 12.44 -50.40
N LYS A 380 -7.72 12.00 -49.14
CA LYS A 380 -8.53 12.46 -48.03
C LYS A 380 -7.62 12.99 -46.93
N VAL A 381 -7.96 14.13 -46.33
CA VAL A 381 -7.24 14.65 -45.16
C VAL A 381 -7.39 13.71 -43.95
N GLY A 382 -6.35 13.65 -43.13
CA GLY A 382 -6.49 13.21 -41.73
C GLY A 382 -5.73 11.96 -41.32
N GLN A 383 -4.74 11.47 -42.08
CA GLN A 383 -3.77 10.49 -41.56
C GLN A 383 -2.31 10.90 -41.74
N ALA A 384 -1.53 10.69 -40.68
CA ALA A 384 -0.17 11.19 -40.54
C ALA A 384 0.76 10.15 -39.89
N PHE A 385 2.06 10.26 -40.11
CA PHE A 385 3.07 9.41 -39.47
C PHE A 385 3.76 10.18 -38.33
N PRO A 386 3.65 9.77 -37.05
CA PRO A 386 3.90 10.67 -35.93
C PRO A 386 5.36 10.76 -35.46
N THR A 387 6.28 9.92 -35.95
CA THR A 387 7.63 9.77 -35.35
C THR A 387 8.68 9.34 -36.37
N LEU A 388 9.89 9.88 -36.28
CA LEU A 388 11.03 9.47 -37.12
C LEU A 388 11.51 8.08 -36.68
N ARG A 389 11.52 7.09 -37.58
CA ARG A 389 12.12 5.76 -37.30
C ARG A 389 13.14 5.39 -38.36
N ARG A 390 14.37 5.11 -37.94
CA ARG A 390 15.48 4.65 -38.79
C ARG A 390 15.67 3.14 -38.66
N THR A 391 15.83 2.46 -39.79
CA THR A 391 16.29 1.07 -39.92
C THR A 391 17.66 1.07 -40.62
N PRO A 392 18.30 -0.09 -40.85
CA PRO A 392 19.49 -0.16 -41.71
C PRO A 392 19.21 0.21 -43.17
N GLU A 393 17.97 0.00 -43.63
CA GLU A 393 17.57 0.09 -45.05
C GLU A 393 16.83 1.40 -45.39
N PHE A 394 16.10 1.99 -44.44
CA PHE A 394 15.28 3.19 -44.68
C PHE A 394 15.05 4.05 -43.42
N MET A 395 14.48 5.24 -43.61
CA MET A 395 13.91 6.06 -42.55
C MET A 395 12.46 6.43 -42.86
N LEU A 396 11.53 6.04 -42.00
CA LEU A 396 10.16 6.59 -42.03
C LEU A 396 10.20 7.99 -41.41
N LEU A 397 9.83 9.02 -42.18
CA LEU A 397 9.86 10.42 -41.77
C LEU A 397 8.54 10.83 -41.10
N PRO A 398 8.55 11.74 -40.11
CA PRO A 398 7.31 12.31 -39.59
C PRO A 398 6.58 13.10 -40.68
N THR A 399 5.28 12.85 -40.83
CA THR A 399 4.42 13.56 -41.79
C THR A 399 3.30 14.30 -41.06
N TRP A 400 2.76 15.34 -41.70
CA TRP A 400 1.48 15.97 -41.35
C TRP A 400 0.32 15.32 -42.11
N GLN A 401 0.58 14.83 -43.33
CA GLN A 401 -0.33 13.98 -44.10
C GLN A 401 0.45 12.98 -44.95
N GLY A 402 -0.07 11.76 -45.10
CA GLY A 402 0.49 10.74 -46.00
C GLY A 402 1.73 10.04 -45.44
N VAL A 403 2.48 9.38 -46.31
CA VAL A 403 3.69 8.60 -46.01
C VAL A 403 4.91 9.27 -46.63
N ALA A 404 6.03 9.33 -45.93
CA ALA A 404 7.33 9.67 -46.50
C ALA A 404 8.43 8.74 -45.97
N VAL A 405 9.20 8.14 -46.87
CA VAL A 405 10.27 7.18 -46.57
C VAL A 405 11.54 7.63 -47.27
N ALA A 406 12.60 7.95 -46.52
CA ALA A 406 13.93 8.11 -47.12
C ALA A 406 14.58 6.73 -47.29
N ALA A 407 14.93 6.35 -48.51
CA ALA A 407 15.68 5.13 -48.78
C ALA A 407 17.15 5.31 -48.38
N ILE A 408 17.73 4.31 -47.72
CA ILE A 408 19.18 4.17 -47.50
C ILE A 408 19.76 3.13 -48.47
N SER A 409 18.96 2.16 -48.93
CA SER A 409 19.32 1.19 -49.97
C SER A 409 18.56 1.40 -51.28
N ASP A 410 19.26 1.23 -52.41
CA ASP A 410 18.74 1.48 -53.76
C ASP A 410 17.62 0.53 -54.19
N GLY A 411 17.48 -0.61 -53.52
CA GLY A 411 16.50 -1.65 -53.84
C GLY A 411 15.07 -1.39 -53.35
N LEU A 412 14.79 -0.27 -52.69
CA LEU A 412 13.48 -0.03 -52.06
C LEU A 412 12.42 0.45 -53.05
N SER A 413 11.23 -0.18 -53.03
CA SER A 413 10.05 0.27 -53.74
C SER A 413 8.83 0.37 -52.83
N LEU A 414 8.14 1.52 -52.90
CA LEU A 414 6.85 1.77 -52.25
C LEU A 414 5.75 1.53 -53.29
N ARG A 415 4.89 0.54 -53.06
CA ARG A 415 3.84 0.12 -54.00
C ARG A 415 2.46 0.49 -53.47
N GLU A 416 1.58 0.91 -54.38
CA GLU A 416 0.18 1.20 -54.07
C GLU A 416 -0.59 -0.08 -53.70
N MET A 417 -1.47 0.01 -52.71
CA MET A 417 -2.34 -1.07 -52.24
C MET A 417 -3.77 -0.53 -52.05
N PRO A 418 -4.84 -1.36 -52.17
CA PRO A 418 -6.24 -0.89 -52.04
C PRO A 418 -6.60 -0.23 -50.69
N ARG A 419 -5.77 -0.39 -49.66
CA ARG A 419 -5.92 0.22 -48.32
C ARG A 419 -4.63 0.87 -47.80
N GLY A 420 -3.74 1.33 -48.68
CA GLY A 420 -2.52 2.04 -48.28
C GLY A 420 -1.35 1.85 -49.23
N PHE A 421 -0.17 1.66 -48.66
CA PHE A 421 1.06 1.36 -49.41
C PHE A 421 1.78 0.14 -48.82
N ALA A 422 2.60 -0.54 -49.63
CA ALA A 422 3.51 -1.59 -49.20
C ALA A 422 4.96 -1.21 -49.55
N LEU A 423 5.82 -1.07 -48.54
CA LEU A 423 7.26 -0.91 -48.72
C LEU A 423 7.91 -2.29 -48.85
N THR A 424 8.76 -2.44 -49.86
CA THR A 424 9.39 -3.71 -50.25
C THR A 424 10.84 -3.47 -50.68
N ALA A 425 11.74 -4.43 -50.44
CA ALA A 425 13.13 -4.38 -50.91
C ALA A 425 13.40 -5.43 -51.99
N ALA A 426 14.10 -5.01 -53.06
CA ALA A 426 14.60 -5.85 -54.14
C ALA A 426 15.87 -6.63 -53.73
N SER A 427 15.75 -7.48 -52.70
CA SER A 427 16.78 -8.42 -52.27
C SER A 427 16.42 -9.84 -52.73
N PRO A 428 17.40 -10.73 -53.04
CA PRO A 428 17.12 -12.14 -53.32
C PRO A 428 16.50 -12.92 -52.14
N GLN A 429 16.51 -12.39 -50.90
CA GLN A 429 15.72 -12.95 -49.79
C GLN A 429 14.33 -12.30 -49.62
N GLY A 430 14.00 -11.25 -50.38
CA GLY A 430 12.68 -10.60 -50.42
C GLY A 430 12.18 -9.91 -49.14
N ALA A 431 12.88 -10.03 -48.02
CA ALA A 431 12.39 -9.62 -46.70
C ALA A 431 13.16 -8.44 -46.10
N LEU A 432 12.44 -7.39 -45.73
CA LEU A 432 12.90 -6.30 -44.86
C LEU A 432 13.21 -6.84 -43.44
N ALA A 433 14.13 -6.20 -42.72
CA ALA A 433 14.47 -6.55 -41.33
C ALA A 433 13.38 -6.12 -40.30
N LEU A 434 12.23 -6.81 -40.28
CA LEU A 434 11.00 -6.35 -39.60
C LEU A 434 10.79 -6.80 -38.14
N THR A 435 11.51 -7.80 -37.64
CA THR A 435 11.19 -8.46 -36.34
C THR A 435 11.32 -7.53 -35.12
N ALA A 436 12.24 -6.56 -35.14
CA ALA A 436 12.39 -5.52 -34.12
C ALA A 436 11.64 -4.21 -34.47
N VAL A 437 10.76 -4.23 -35.49
CA VAL A 437 10.12 -3.04 -36.05
C VAL A 437 8.63 -2.97 -35.68
N GLY A 438 7.93 -4.12 -35.64
CA GLY A 438 6.49 -4.20 -35.40
C GLY A 438 6.00 -3.66 -34.05
N ALA A 439 6.29 -4.38 -32.96
CA ALA A 439 5.66 -4.15 -31.65
C ALA A 439 5.84 -2.71 -31.13
N ASP A 440 7.02 -2.12 -31.34
CA ASP A 440 7.32 -0.76 -30.91
C ASP A 440 6.70 0.30 -31.84
N LEU A 441 6.43 -0.02 -33.12
CA LEU A 441 5.69 0.88 -34.03
C LEU A 441 4.20 0.90 -33.69
N THR A 442 3.61 -0.26 -33.38
CA THR A 442 2.24 -0.31 -32.86
C THR A 442 2.15 0.46 -31.53
N ALA A 443 3.08 0.24 -30.59
CA ALA A 443 3.12 0.97 -29.33
C ALA A 443 3.19 2.49 -29.51
N LEU A 444 4.06 2.99 -30.41
CA LEU A 444 4.16 4.43 -30.71
C LEU A 444 2.87 4.99 -31.32
N ALA A 445 2.17 4.22 -32.16
CA ALA A 445 0.92 4.64 -32.80
C ALA A 445 -0.34 4.41 -31.94
N ASP A 446 -0.25 3.57 -30.90
CA ASP A 446 -1.20 3.48 -29.79
C ASP A 446 -0.98 4.58 -28.74
N ALA A 447 0.25 5.08 -28.61
CA ALA A 447 0.59 6.21 -27.73
C ALA A 447 0.35 7.58 -28.36
N ALA A 448 0.27 7.67 -29.70
CA ALA A 448 0.05 8.93 -30.42
C ALA A 448 -1.21 9.74 -30.04
N PRO A 449 -2.38 9.14 -29.71
CA PRO A 449 -3.54 9.89 -29.20
C PRO A 449 -3.48 10.21 -27.70
N LEU A 450 -2.47 9.74 -26.96
CA LEU A 450 -2.34 9.97 -25.52
C LEU A 450 -1.48 11.21 -25.22
N THR A 451 -1.96 12.05 -24.31
CA THR A 451 -1.35 13.36 -24.02
C THR A 451 -0.11 13.23 -23.12
N ARG A 452 0.97 13.91 -23.51
CA ARG A 452 2.27 13.94 -22.80
C ARG A 452 2.61 15.34 -22.30
N ARG A 453 3.48 15.39 -21.29
CA ARG A 453 3.95 16.61 -20.61
C ARG A 453 5.47 16.62 -20.39
N PHE A 454 6.11 15.46 -20.25
CA PHE A 454 7.54 15.35 -19.96
C PHE A 454 8.34 14.89 -21.19
N ASP A 455 9.48 15.54 -21.46
CA ASP A 455 10.36 15.15 -22.56
C ASP A 455 11.21 13.92 -22.17
N LEU A 456 10.60 12.74 -22.32
CA LEU A 456 11.20 11.41 -22.15
C LEU A 456 11.27 10.71 -23.51
N PRO A 457 12.17 11.13 -24.42
CA PRO A 457 12.12 10.71 -25.82
C PRO A 457 12.63 9.27 -25.96
N PRO A 458 12.01 8.42 -26.82
CA PRO A 458 12.38 7.01 -26.99
C PRO A 458 13.69 6.84 -27.80
N GLN A 459 14.79 7.31 -27.21
CA GLN A 459 16.14 7.27 -27.76
C GLN A 459 16.92 6.05 -27.22
N SER A 460 17.98 5.66 -27.93
CA SER A 460 18.88 4.61 -27.47
C SER A 460 19.73 5.08 -26.27
N VAL A 461 20.21 4.14 -25.45
CA VAL A 461 21.03 4.45 -24.27
C VAL A 461 22.25 5.33 -24.60
N PRO A 462 23.03 5.10 -25.68
CA PRO A 462 24.14 6.00 -26.05
C PRO A 462 23.69 7.42 -26.43
N ALA A 463 22.51 7.58 -27.05
CA ALA A 463 21.98 8.90 -27.39
C ALA A 463 21.52 9.67 -26.14
N LEU A 464 20.85 9.00 -25.19
CA LEU A 464 20.51 9.55 -23.89
C LEU A 464 21.77 9.91 -23.07
N GLN A 465 22.82 9.09 -23.15
CA GLN A 465 24.13 9.37 -22.56
C GLN A 465 24.88 10.52 -23.26
N SER A 466 24.59 10.82 -24.53
CA SER A 466 25.03 12.09 -25.14
C SER A 466 24.24 13.25 -24.56
N ARG A 467 22.91 13.24 -24.69
CA ARG A 467 22.01 14.29 -24.17
C ARG A 467 22.32 14.66 -22.71
N LEU A 468 22.65 13.68 -21.87
CA LEU A 468 23.07 13.93 -20.48
C LEU A 468 24.42 14.66 -20.36
N ARG A 469 25.45 14.27 -21.13
CA ARG A 469 26.76 14.95 -21.17
C ARG A 469 26.64 16.35 -21.77
N ASP A 470 25.85 16.49 -22.83
CA ASP A 470 25.63 17.74 -23.55
C ASP A 470 24.88 18.74 -22.65
N ALA A 471 23.85 18.29 -21.92
CA ALA A 471 23.14 19.09 -20.93
C ALA A 471 24.00 19.44 -19.69
N LEU A 472 24.87 18.53 -19.24
CA LEU A 472 25.84 18.80 -18.17
C LEU A 472 26.85 19.89 -18.57
N ALA A 473 27.40 19.81 -19.78
CA ALA A 473 28.31 20.83 -20.32
C ALA A 473 27.61 22.20 -20.45
N ALA A 474 26.37 22.22 -20.94
CA ALA A 474 25.56 23.44 -20.98
C ALA A 474 25.30 24.02 -19.58
N ALA A 475 24.96 23.18 -18.60
CA ALA A 475 24.76 23.60 -17.21
C ALA A 475 26.03 24.15 -16.56
N SER A 476 27.21 23.61 -16.88
CA SER A 476 28.49 24.12 -16.35
C SER A 476 28.91 25.45 -16.98
N ALA A 477 28.63 25.65 -18.27
CA ALA A 477 28.95 26.88 -18.99
C ALA A 477 27.94 28.02 -18.74
N ALA A 478 26.72 27.72 -18.30
CA ALA A 478 25.68 28.71 -18.07
C ALA A 478 25.90 29.56 -16.79
N PRO A 479 25.62 30.88 -16.82
CA PRO A 479 25.46 31.69 -15.61
C PRO A 479 24.32 31.15 -14.72
N PRO A 480 24.36 31.32 -13.39
CA PRO A 480 23.44 30.67 -12.44
C PRO A 480 21.96 30.71 -12.84
N ALA A 481 21.42 31.90 -13.14
CA ALA A 481 20.03 32.11 -13.54
C ALA A 481 19.60 31.50 -14.90
N ARG A 482 20.50 30.79 -15.61
CA ARG A 482 20.19 29.99 -16.80
C ARG A 482 20.51 28.49 -16.63
N ARG A 483 21.07 28.06 -15.49
CA ARG A 483 21.41 26.64 -15.23
C ARG A 483 20.17 25.77 -15.03
N SER A 484 19.08 26.33 -14.51
CA SER A 484 17.82 25.63 -14.20
C SER A 484 17.30 24.84 -15.40
N ALA A 485 17.28 25.46 -16.58
CA ALA A 485 16.83 24.83 -17.83
C ALA A 485 17.71 23.63 -18.22
N SER A 486 19.04 23.79 -18.23
CA SER A 486 19.96 22.70 -18.55
C SER A 486 19.90 21.57 -17.51
N ARG A 487 19.72 21.89 -16.23
CA ARG A 487 19.50 20.90 -15.15
C ARG A 487 18.19 20.12 -15.32
N LEU A 488 17.11 20.77 -15.77
CA LEU A 488 15.88 20.07 -16.14
C LEU A 488 16.12 19.09 -17.30
N THR A 489 16.88 19.48 -18.33
CA THR A 489 17.29 18.59 -19.43
C THR A 489 18.17 17.42 -18.96
N MET A 490 19.09 17.65 -18.02
CA MET A 490 19.88 16.59 -17.36
C MET A 490 18.97 15.61 -16.61
N ALA A 491 18.05 16.12 -15.78
CA ALA A 491 17.15 15.31 -14.98
C ALA A 491 16.19 14.48 -15.84
N GLN A 492 15.65 15.04 -16.93
CA GLN A 492 14.88 14.29 -17.94
C GLN A 492 15.70 13.16 -18.56
N ALA A 493 16.96 13.42 -18.96
CA ALA A 493 17.85 12.40 -19.50
C ALA A 493 18.21 11.31 -18.47
N MET A 494 18.38 11.69 -17.20
CA MET A 494 18.57 10.76 -16.07
C MET A 494 17.33 9.90 -15.83
N ILE A 495 16.12 10.47 -15.80
CA ILE A 495 14.85 9.74 -15.68
C ILE A 495 14.66 8.77 -16.85
N ALA A 496 14.95 9.20 -18.09
CA ALA A 496 14.94 8.36 -19.29
C ALA A 496 15.93 7.18 -19.22
N LEU A 497 17.04 7.33 -18.49
CA LEU A 497 18.01 6.28 -18.20
C LEU A 497 17.66 5.44 -16.94
N GLY A 498 16.61 5.79 -16.19
CA GLY A 498 16.23 5.15 -14.92
C GLY A 498 17.04 5.60 -13.69
N LEU A 499 17.87 6.64 -13.82
CA LEU A 499 18.76 7.21 -12.81
C LEU A 499 17.99 8.16 -11.87
N GLY A 500 17.07 7.59 -11.08
CA GLY A 500 16.12 8.33 -10.26
C GLY A 500 16.77 9.17 -9.15
N ALA A 501 17.78 8.64 -8.45
CA ALA A 501 18.41 9.35 -7.33
C ALA A 501 19.26 10.54 -7.81
N GLU A 502 19.91 10.38 -8.95
CA GLU A 502 20.73 11.37 -9.62
C GLU A 502 19.85 12.50 -10.19
N ALA A 503 18.75 12.14 -10.87
CA ALA A 503 17.77 13.10 -11.37
C ALA A 503 17.20 13.95 -10.21
N GLN A 504 16.81 13.30 -9.12
CA GLN A 504 16.26 13.96 -7.95
C GLN A 504 17.26 14.96 -7.33
N ALA A 505 18.53 14.56 -7.18
CA ALA A 505 19.58 15.44 -6.65
C ALA A 505 19.84 16.67 -7.55
N VAL A 506 19.82 16.50 -8.87
CA VAL A 506 19.96 17.60 -9.84
C VAL A 506 18.77 18.57 -9.78
N LEU A 507 17.55 18.06 -9.54
CA LEU A 507 16.34 18.87 -9.39
C LEU A 507 16.32 19.64 -8.05
N THR A 508 16.78 19.02 -6.95
CA THR A 508 16.99 19.73 -5.67
C THR A 508 17.99 20.88 -5.84
N LEU A 509 19.12 20.62 -6.52
CA LEU A 509 20.14 21.65 -6.78
C LEU A 509 19.59 22.78 -7.67
N ALA A 510 18.78 22.45 -8.68
CA ALA A 510 18.10 23.45 -9.51
C ALA A 510 17.18 24.36 -8.69
N GLY A 511 16.36 23.78 -7.80
CA GLY A 511 15.51 24.54 -6.88
C GLY A 511 16.28 25.41 -5.88
N SER A 512 17.46 24.96 -5.41
CA SER A 512 18.27 25.73 -4.47
C SER A 512 19.00 26.94 -5.09
N GLU A 513 19.27 26.91 -6.40
CA GLU A 513 19.90 28.04 -7.12
C GLU A 513 18.89 28.99 -7.79
N ASP A 514 17.64 28.56 -7.99
CA ASP A 514 16.58 29.34 -8.65
C ASP A 514 15.21 29.08 -8.01
N PRO A 515 14.67 29.99 -7.18
CA PRO A 515 13.36 29.83 -6.55
C PRO A 515 12.21 29.61 -7.54
N ARG A 516 12.29 30.15 -8.77
CA ARG A 516 11.24 29.94 -9.79
C ARG A 516 11.17 28.48 -10.25
N ALA A 517 12.27 27.74 -10.11
CA ALA A 517 12.35 26.32 -10.41
C ALA A 517 11.61 25.48 -9.34
N VAL A 518 11.48 25.98 -8.10
CA VAL A 518 10.68 25.35 -7.04
C VAL A 518 9.19 25.49 -7.30
N ASP A 519 8.74 26.66 -7.76
CA ASP A 519 7.32 26.93 -8.05
C ASP A 519 6.82 26.23 -9.33
N ASN A 520 7.72 25.77 -10.20
CA ASN A 520 7.38 25.16 -11.49
C ASN A 520 6.73 23.76 -11.31
N PRO A 521 5.46 23.56 -11.72
CA PRO A 521 4.78 22.27 -11.58
C PRO A 521 5.49 21.14 -12.33
N ASP A 522 6.13 21.40 -13.47
CA ASP A 522 6.84 20.37 -14.24
C ASP A 522 8.08 19.88 -13.49
N GLN A 523 8.76 20.77 -12.75
CA GLN A 523 9.87 20.40 -11.89
C GLN A 523 9.41 19.60 -10.67
N ILE A 524 8.28 19.95 -10.06
CA ILE A 524 7.64 19.19 -8.98
C ILE A 524 7.26 17.78 -9.47
N GLY A 525 6.68 17.68 -10.67
CA GLY A 525 6.34 16.41 -11.31
C GLY A 525 7.56 15.54 -11.61
N LEU A 526 8.59 16.10 -12.25
CA LEU A 526 9.84 15.40 -12.52
C LEU A 526 10.56 14.98 -11.23
N PHE A 527 10.53 15.79 -10.18
CA PHE A 527 11.09 15.46 -8.87
C PHE A 527 10.34 14.26 -8.26
N ALA A 528 9.01 14.29 -8.23
CA ALA A 528 8.21 13.19 -7.72
C ALA A 528 8.39 11.90 -8.53
N ILE A 529 8.52 11.98 -9.87
CA ILE A 529 8.88 10.84 -10.73
C ILE A 529 10.27 10.30 -10.37
N ALA A 530 11.26 11.17 -10.18
CA ALA A 530 12.60 10.78 -9.76
C ALA A 530 12.58 10.10 -8.37
N SER A 531 11.78 10.61 -7.42
CA SER A 531 11.53 9.99 -6.11
C SER A 531 10.94 8.59 -6.23
N LEU A 532 9.92 8.38 -7.09
CA LEU A 532 9.36 7.04 -7.34
C LEU A 532 10.42 6.09 -7.90
N LEU A 533 11.19 6.52 -8.90
CA LEU A 533 12.26 5.71 -9.49
C LEU A 533 13.38 5.41 -8.49
N ALA A 534 13.63 6.31 -7.53
CA ALA A 534 14.53 6.11 -6.40
C ALA A 534 13.93 5.28 -5.24
N GLY A 535 12.65 4.90 -5.31
CA GLY A 535 11.94 4.13 -4.29
C GLY A 535 11.42 4.94 -3.09
N ARG A 536 11.51 6.27 -3.14
CA ARG A 536 11.18 7.19 -2.03
C ARG A 536 9.74 7.69 -2.14
N LEU A 537 8.79 6.81 -1.82
CA LEU A 537 7.36 7.06 -2.07
C LEU A 537 6.78 8.28 -1.32
N ALA A 538 7.33 8.62 -0.15
CA ALA A 538 6.95 9.83 0.60
C ALA A 538 7.39 11.12 -0.12
N GLU A 539 8.54 11.10 -0.79
CA GLU A 539 9.06 12.24 -1.57
C GLU A 539 8.39 12.37 -2.95
N ALA A 540 7.32 11.61 -3.22
CA ALA A 540 6.57 11.59 -4.48
C ALA A 540 5.18 12.25 -4.41
N GLU A 541 4.81 12.88 -3.28
CA GLU A 541 3.52 13.58 -3.12
C GLU A 541 3.28 14.71 -4.12
N GLY A 542 4.36 15.32 -4.64
CA GLY A 542 4.28 16.37 -5.67
C GLY A 542 3.53 15.97 -6.94
N LEU A 543 3.40 14.66 -7.24
CA LEU A 543 2.56 14.19 -8.35
C LEU A 543 1.09 14.56 -8.21
N GLU A 544 0.58 14.77 -6.99
CA GLU A 544 -0.84 15.10 -6.73
C GLU A 544 -1.17 16.59 -6.88
N ASP A 545 -0.19 17.45 -7.21
CA ASP A 545 -0.42 18.88 -7.46
C ASP A 545 -1.52 19.10 -8.51
N ALA A 546 -2.50 19.95 -8.20
CA ALA A 546 -3.61 20.27 -9.11
C ALA A 546 -3.11 20.86 -10.44
N ARG A 547 -1.96 21.55 -10.45
CA ARG A 547 -1.31 22.16 -11.62
C ARG A 547 -0.66 21.13 -12.55
N LEU A 548 -0.52 19.87 -12.11
CA LEU A 548 -0.11 18.73 -12.93
C LEU A 548 -1.29 18.01 -13.61
N SER A 549 -2.53 18.49 -13.46
CA SER A 549 -3.70 17.93 -14.16
C SER A 549 -3.62 18.08 -15.70
N GLY A 550 -4.54 17.42 -16.40
CA GLY A 550 -4.78 17.63 -17.84
C GLY A 550 -4.00 16.75 -18.82
N THR A 551 -3.19 15.78 -18.35
CA THR A 551 -2.49 14.84 -19.26
C THR A 551 -2.55 13.37 -18.83
N ASP A 552 -2.58 12.48 -19.82
CA ASP A 552 -2.56 11.02 -19.64
C ASP A 552 -1.24 10.54 -19.03
N GLU A 553 -0.14 11.23 -19.34
CA GLU A 553 1.18 10.92 -18.77
C GLU A 553 1.24 11.18 -17.25
N VAL A 554 0.64 12.26 -16.74
CA VAL A 554 0.53 12.43 -15.28
C VAL A 554 -0.43 11.41 -14.69
N ALA A 555 -1.52 11.04 -15.39
CA ALA A 555 -2.41 9.97 -14.93
C ALA A 555 -1.68 8.62 -14.82
N PHE A 556 -0.81 8.29 -15.77
CA PHE A 556 0.09 7.13 -15.70
C PHE A 556 0.99 7.20 -14.47
N TRP A 557 1.69 8.33 -14.24
CA TRP A 557 2.60 8.44 -13.09
C TRP A 557 1.90 8.45 -11.73
N ARG A 558 0.68 8.99 -11.62
CA ARG A 558 -0.18 8.83 -10.43
C ARG A 558 -0.60 7.37 -10.22
N ALA A 559 -0.93 6.65 -11.29
CA ALA A 559 -1.23 5.22 -11.20
C ALA A 559 0.00 4.39 -10.81
N VAL A 560 1.21 4.72 -11.29
CA VAL A 560 2.48 4.14 -10.81
C VAL A 560 2.70 4.44 -9.32
N ARG A 561 2.52 5.69 -8.87
CA ARG A 561 2.60 6.05 -7.43
C ARG A 561 1.64 5.21 -6.59
N MET A 562 0.39 5.09 -7.03
CA MET A 562 -0.63 4.31 -6.32
C MET A 562 -0.28 2.81 -6.29
N ALA A 563 0.22 2.25 -7.39
CA ALA A 563 0.67 0.86 -7.48
C ALA A 563 1.84 0.54 -6.54
N MET A 564 2.77 1.48 -6.34
CA MET A 564 3.88 1.32 -5.39
C MET A 564 3.45 1.46 -3.93
N LEU A 565 2.36 2.20 -3.65
CA LEU A 565 1.78 2.36 -2.31
C LEU A 565 0.79 1.24 -1.94
N ARG A 566 0.06 0.70 -2.91
CA ARG A 566 -0.96 -0.35 -2.77
C ARG A 566 -0.82 -1.36 -3.92
N GLU A 567 -0.15 -2.47 -3.63
CA GLU A 567 0.03 -3.59 -4.57
C GLU A 567 -1.34 -4.10 -5.06
N GLY A 568 -1.57 -4.07 -6.38
CA GLY A 568 -2.82 -4.55 -6.98
C GLY A 568 -4.05 -3.65 -6.82
N ALA A 569 -3.89 -2.36 -6.48
CA ALA A 569 -5.02 -1.42 -6.43
C ALA A 569 -5.77 -1.35 -7.78
N PRO A 570 -7.09 -1.58 -7.84
CA PRO A 570 -7.83 -1.68 -9.11
C PRO A 570 -7.92 -0.35 -9.88
N GLU A 571 -7.94 0.78 -9.17
CA GLU A 571 -7.93 2.11 -9.76
C GLU A 571 -6.58 2.40 -10.44
N ALA A 572 -5.48 1.92 -9.84
CA ALA A 572 -4.16 1.96 -10.44
C ALA A 572 -4.06 1.01 -11.63
N ALA A 573 -4.56 -0.23 -11.51
CA ALA A 573 -4.57 -1.22 -12.59
C ALA A 573 -5.27 -0.69 -13.85
N SER A 574 -6.48 -0.12 -13.72
CA SER A 574 -7.22 0.40 -14.87
C SER A 574 -6.61 1.68 -15.45
N GLY A 575 -6.08 2.57 -14.59
CA GLY A 575 -5.31 3.73 -15.01
C GLY A 575 -4.07 3.35 -15.83
N LEU A 576 -3.33 2.31 -15.39
CA LEU A 576 -2.17 1.75 -16.08
C LEU A 576 -2.57 1.03 -17.38
N ALA A 577 -3.64 0.23 -17.38
CA ALA A 577 -4.11 -0.49 -18.56
C ALA A 577 -4.50 0.49 -19.69
N ARG A 578 -5.17 1.60 -19.35
CA ARG A 578 -5.55 2.68 -20.26
C ARG A 578 -4.34 3.44 -20.83
N THR A 579 -3.25 3.55 -20.07
CA THR A 579 -2.08 4.37 -20.40
C THR A 579 -0.84 3.57 -20.81
N LEU A 580 -0.90 2.22 -20.80
CA LEU A 580 0.18 1.30 -21.16
C LEU A 580 0.92 1.65 -22.48
N PRO A 581 0.26 2.16 -23.55
CA PRO A 581 0.99 2.59 -24.75
C PRO A 581 2.05 3.67 -24.49
N LEU A 582 1.82 4.60 -23.54
CA LEU A 582 2.84 5.60 -23.16
C LEU A 582 4.12 4.92 -22.65
N LEU A 583 3.98 3.93 -21.76
CA LEU A 583 5.10 3.16 -21.23
C LEU A 583 5.80 2.35 -22.33
N LEU A 584 5.06 1.68 -23.20
CA LEU A 584 5.65 0.94 -24.33
C LEU A 584 6.35 1.87 -25.35
N ALA A 585 6.06 3.16 -25.30
CA ALA A 585 6.71 4.23 -26.06
C ALA A 585 7.60 5.15 -25.19
N TYR A 586 8.14 4.61 -24.08
CA TYR A 586 9.25 5.18 -23.29
C TYR A 586 10.59 4.51 -23.64
N PRO A 587 11.74 5.11 -23.25
CA PRO A 587 13.05 4.47 -23.31
C PRO A 587 13.10 3.07 -22.68
N THR A 588 13.90 2.18 -23.27
CA THR A 588 14.07 0.79 -22.79
C THR A 588 14.51 0.67 -21.32
N PRO A 589 15.42 1.52 -20.77
CA PRO A 589 15.76 1.46 -19.34
C PRO A 589 14.57 1.75 -18.43
N LEU A 590 13.70 2.68 -18.85
CA LEU A 590 12.52 3.07 -18.10
C LEU A 590 11.40 2.01 -18.23
N GLN A 591 11.24 1.41 -19.41
CA GLN A 591 10.42 0.21 -19.61
C GLN A 591 10.83 -0.92 -18.67
N ALA A 592 12.11 -1.31 -18.66
CA ALA A 592 12.61 -2.42 -17.83
C ALA A 592 12.42 -2.19 -16.31
N ARG A 593 12.36 -0.93 -15.85
CA ARG A 593 12.14 -0.58 -14.44
C ARG A 593 10.67 -0.53 -14.03
N LEU A 594 9.75 -0.31 -14.97
CA LEU A 594 8.32 -0.11 -14.69
C LEU A 594 7.43 -1.27 -15.15
N LEU A 595 7.78 -1.98 -16.24
CA LEU A 595 6.96 -3.05 -16.81
C LEU A 595 6.60 -4.18 -15.82
N PRO A 596 7.49 -4.65 -14.92
CA PRO A 596 7.13 -5.66 -13.92
C PRO A 596 6.05 -5.16 -12.97
N LEU A 597 6.24 -3.98 -12.37
CA LEU A 597 5.24 -3.34 -11.48
C LEU A 597 3.89 -3.16 -12.18
N VAL A 598 3.91 -2.69 -13.43
CA VAL A 598 2.70 -2.42 -14.22
C VAL A 598 1.97 -3.72 -14.56
N ALA A 599 2.68 -4.73 -15.05
CA ALA A 599 2.09 -6.03 -15.35
C ALA A 599 1.53 -6.70 -14.09
N GLU A 600 2.29 -6.75 -13.00
CA GLU A 600 1.85 -7.31 -11.71
C GLU A 600 0.60 -6.60 -11.17
N THR A 601 0.58 -5.26 -11.20
CA THR A 601 -0.56 -4.47 -10.73
C THR A 601 -1.79 -4.68 -11.60
N MET A 602 -1.63 -4.75 -12.93
CA MET A 602 -2.74 -5.01 -13.84
C MET A 602 -3.35 -6.40 -13.61
N VAL A 603 -2.55 -7.45 -13.36
CA VAL A 603 -3.10 -8.78 -13.03
C VAL A 603 -3.84 -8.76 -11.68
N LEU A 604 -3.22 -8.21 -10.65
CA LEU A 604 -3.76 -8.22 -9.29
C LEU A 604 -5.01 -7.33 -9.12
N GLY A 605 -5.07 -6.20 -9.83
CA GLY A 605 -6.21 -5.28 -9.83
C GLY A 605 -7.31 -5.58 -10.85
N GLY A 606 -7.25 -6.72 -11.56
CA GLY A 606 -8.35 -7.23 -12.40
C GLY A 606 -8.24 -6.98 -13.91
N GLU A 607 -7.28 -6.18 -14.38
CA GLU A 607 -7.00 -5.88 -15.80
C GLU A 607 -6.24 -7.03 -16.51
N THR A 608 -6.69 -8.27 -16.26
CA THR A 608 -6.00 -9.52 -16.61
C THR A 608 -5.81 -9.69 -18.12
N GLU A 609 -6.80 -9.32 -18.94
CA GLU A 609 -6.71 -9.41 -20.40
C GLU A 609 -5.76 -8.39 -21.03
N ALA A 610 -5.53 -7.25 -20.39
CA ALA A 610 -4.51 -6.29 -20.81
C ALA A 610 -3.11 -6.77 -20.38
N ALA A 611 -2.97 -7.29 -19.16
CA ALA A 611 -1.72 -7.86 -18.67
C ALA A 611 -1.31 -9.12 -19.46
N ARG A 612 -2.28 -9.99 -19.81
CA ARG A 612 -2.03 -11.20 -20.60
C ARG A 612 -1.42 -10.87 -21.96
N ARG A 613 -2.01 -9.92 -22.70
CA ARG A 613 -1.47 -9.46 -23.99
C ARG A 613 -0.06 -8.89 -23.87
N LEU A 614 0.23 -8.14 -22.79
CA LEU A 614 1.58 -7.61 -22.51
C LEU A 614 2.60 -8.74 -22.25
N VAL A 615 2.24 -9.71 -21.40
CA VAL A 615 3.11 -10.83 -20.98
C VAL A 615 3.32 -11.86 -22.10
N GLU A 616 2.35 -12.01 -23.01
CA GLU A 616 2.47 -12.81 -24.24
C GLU A 616 3.34 -12.09 -25.29
N ALA A 617 3.13 -10.80 -25.53
CA ALA A 617 3.94 -10.00 -26.48
C ALA A 617 5.41 -9.82 -26.06
N ARG A 618 5.72 -10.05 -24.78
CA ARG A 618 7.08 -10.07 -24.21
C ARG A 618 7.39 -11.45 -23.59
N ALA A 619 7.11 -12.54 -24.32
CA ALA A 619 7.27 -13.92 -23.85
C ALA A 619 8.66 -14.24 -23.26
N GLU A 620 9.74 -13.80 -23.90
CA GLU A 620 11.12 -14.03 -23.43
C GLU A 620 11.54 -13.15 -22.25
N ASP A 621 10.76 -12.12 -21.89
CA ASP A 621 11.08 -11.24 -20.78
C ASP A 621 10.85 -11.96 -19.44
N ARG A 622 11.96 -12.19 -18.73
CA ARG A 622 12.01 -12.83 -17.41
C ARG A 622 11.66 -11.90 -16.26
N THR A 623 11.71 -10.58 -16.48
CA THR A 623 11.26 -9.62 -15.47
C THR A 623 9.74 -9.70 -15.26
N LEU A 624 9.02 -10.23 -16.25
CA LEU A 624 7.58 -10.47 -16.21
C LEU A 624 7.17 -11.85 -15.66
N ASP A 625 8.12 -12.73 -15.29
CA ASP A 625 7.78 -14.10 -14.86
C ASP A 625 6.89 -14.14 -13.59
N LEU A 626 6.90 -13.12 -12.73
CA LEU A 626 5.99 -13.05 -11.58
C LEU A 626 4.55 -12.66 -11.99
N ALA A 627 4.38 -11.69 -12.90
CA ALA A 627 3.07 -11.39 -13.49
C ALA A 627 2.52 -12.57 -14.30
N ARG A 628 3.41 -13.28 -15.01
CA ARG A 628 3.12 -14.54 -15.73
C ARG A 628 2.64 -15.64 -14.77
N ALA A 629 3.25 -15.75 -13.58
CA ALA A 629 2.78 -16.64 -12.53
C ALA A 629 1.37 -16.25 -12.04
N PHE A 630 1.12 -14.97 -11.75
CA PHE A 630 -0.20 -14.49 -11.32
C PHE A 630 -1.29 -14.75 -12.38
N LEU A 631 -1.00 -14.62 -13.68
CA LEU A 631 -1.93 -14.97 -14.77
C LEU A 631 -2.25 -16.47 -14.85
N LEU A 632 -1.31 -17.33 -14.45
CA LEU A 632 -1.52 -18.77 -14.40
C LEU A 632 -2.40 -19.19 -13.20
N GLU A 633 -2.42 -18.44 -12.09
CA GLU A 633 -3.17 -18.80 -10.86
C GLU A 633 -4.67 -19.05 -11.10
N ALA A 634 -5.27 -18.47 -12.14
CA ALA A 634 -6.66 -18.65 -12.52
C ALA A 634 -6.88 -19.60 -13.73
N ARG A 635 -5.80 -20.09 -14.38
CA ARG A 635 -5.86 -20.89 -15.62
C ARG A 635 -5.24 -22.28 -15.46
N ASP A 636 -4.11 -22.35 -14.76
CA ASP A 636 -3.32 -23.54 -14.47
C ASP A 636 -2.60 -23.33 -13.12
N PRO A 637 -3.29 -23.57 -11.98
CA PRO A 637 -2.71 -23.40 -10.66
C PRO A 637 -1.44 -24.25 -10.41
N PRO A 638 -1.33 -25.50 -10.89
CA PRO A 638 -0.08 -26.27 -10.83
C PRO A 638 1.09 -25.59 -11.56
N ALA A 639 0.90 -25.08 -12.77
CA ALA A 639 1.94 -24.33 -13.48
C ALA A 639 2.29 -23.00 -12.80
N ALA A 640 1.30 -22.34 -12.20
CA ALA A 640 1.52 -21.14 -11.39
C ALA A 640 2.42 -21.44 -10.18
N LEU A 641 2.11 -22.49 -9.40
CA LEU A 641 2.92 -22.94 -8.27
C LEU A 641 4.34 -23.33 -8.71
N ALA A 642 4.49 -24.10 -9.79
CA ALA A 642 5.79 -24.51 -10.32
C ALA A 642 6.65 -23.33 -10.84
N LEU A 643 6.02 -22.23 -11.26
CA LEU A 643 6.72 -21.00 -11.61
C LEU A 643 7.07 -20.18 -10.36
N LEU A 644 6.15 -20.06 -9.39
CA LEU A 644 6.42 -19.39 -8.11
C LEU A 644 7.54 -20.08 -7.32
N ASP A 645 7.58 -21.41 -7.26
CA ASP A 645 8.65 -22.17 -6.60
C ASP A 645 10.03 -21.97 -7.24
N ARG A 646 10.07 -21.73 -8.56
CA ARG A 646 11.30 -21.39 -9.29
C ARG A 646 11.76 -19.98 -8.96
N LEU A 647 10.83 -19.02 -8.91
CA LEU A 647 11.11 -17.63 -8.51
C LEU A 647 11.49 -17.54 -7.01
N ALA A 648 10.95 -18.42 -6.17
CA ALA A 648 11.33 -18.63 -4.77
C ALA A 648 12.76 -19.20 -4.57
N GLN A 649 13.48 -19.48 -5.65
CA GLN A 649 14.91 -19.84 -5.66
C GLN A 649 15.80 -18.74 -6.28
N SER A 650 15.22 -17.61 -6.71
CA SER A 650 15.94 -16.50 -7.36
C SER A 650 17.09 -15.94 -6.50
N PRO A 651 18.22 -15.50 -7.10
CA PRO A 651 19.25 -14.76 -6.37
C PRO A 651 18.74 -13.41 -5.82
N ASP A 652 17.75 -12.77 -6.47
CA ASP A 652 17.12 -11.56 -5.92
C ASP A 652 16.26 -11.91 -4.70
N ARG A 653 16.63 -11.34 -3.55
CA ARG A 653 15.92 -11.52 -2.27
C ARG A 653 14.48 -11.02 -2.31
N ARG A 654 14.17 -9.95 -3.06
CA ARG A 654 12.82 -9.38 -3.10
C ARG A 654 11.87 -10.26 -3.90
N LEU A 655 12.25 -10.61 -5.13
CA LEU A 655 11.53 -11.57 -5.96
C LEU A 655 11.36 -12.93 -5.25
N ARG A 656 12.43 -13.43 -4.62
CA ARG A 656 12.40 -14.68 -3.83
C ARG A 656 11.35 -14.64 -2.74
N ALA A 657 11.35 -13.60 -1.90
CA ALA A 657 10.42 -13.48 -0.79
C ALA A 657 8.96 -13.30 -1.27
N ARG A 658 8.72 -12.53 -2.34
CA ARG A 658 7.36 -12.34 -2.90
C ARG A 658 6.80 -13.63 -3.47
N ALA A 659 7.60 -14.31 -4.31
CA ALA A 659 7.20 -15.57 -4.93
C ALA A 659 6.98 -16.69 -3.90
N ALA A 660 7.88 -16.82 -2.91
CA ALA A 660 7.74 -17.81 -1.84
C ALA A 660 6.50 -17.55 -0.96
N SER A 661 6.24 -16.29 -0.60
CA SER A 661 5.05 -15.91 0.17
C SER A 661 3.76 -16.26 -0.59
N ARG A 662 3.70 -15.91 -1.89
CA ARG A 662 2.57 -16.29 -2.75
C ARG A 662 2.40 -17.80 -2.89
N ALA A 663 3.50 -18.55 -3.02
CA ALA A 663 3.45 -20.01 -3.10
C ALA A 663 2.92 -20.65 -1.81
N VAL A 664 3.24 -20.09 -0.63
CA VAL A 664 2.67 -20.53 0.65
C VAL A 664 1.16 -20.23 0.72
N GLU A 665 0.74 -19.02 0.37
CA GLU A 665 -0.70 -18.66 0.33
C GLU A 665 -1.49 -19.52 -0.66
N ARG A 666 -0.90 -19.88 -1.81
CA ARG A 666 -1.54 -20.75 -2.80
C ARG A 666 -1.69 -22.20 -2.32
N ARG A 667 -0.67 -22.75 -1.65
CA ARG A 667 -0.75 -24.06 -1.00
C ARG A 667 -1.78 -24.10 0.12
N LEU A 668 -1.86 -23.03 0.91
CA LEU A 668 -2.86 -22.88 1.98
C LEU A 668 -4.28 -22.82 1.39
N ALA A 669 -4.50 -22.03 0.34
CA ALA A 669 -5.78 -21.93 -0.34
C ALA A 669 -6.21 -23.24 -1.05
N ALA A 670 -5.25 -24.08 -1.47
CA ALA A 670 -5.48 -25.41 -2.00
C ALA A 670 -5.69 -26.49 -0.91
N GLY A 671 -5.48 -26.17 0.37
CA GLY A 671 -5.55 -27.14 1.47
C GLY A 671 -4.34 -28.08 1.58
N GLU A 672 -3.27 -27.86 0.80
CA GLU A 672 -2.05 -28.68 0.83
C GLU A 672 -1.25 -28.52 2.14
N ILE A 673 -1.40 -27.38 2.81
CA ILE A 673 -0.77 -27.06 4.10
C ILE A 673 -1.77 -26.45 5.08
N THR A 674 -1.57 -26.69 6.38
CA THR A 674 -2.40 -26.09 7.43
C THR A 674 -1.97 -24.65 7.74
N PRO A 675 -2.82 -23.82 8.38
CA PRO A 675 -2.43 -22.46 8.80
C PRO A 675 -1.15 -22.41 9.65
N SER A 676 -0.91 -23.43 10.49
CA SER A 676 0.33 -23.52 11.29
C SER A 676 1.57 -23.73 10.42
N VAL A 677 1.51 -24.64 9.44
CA VAL A 677 2.62 -24.89 8.50
C VAL A 677 2.84 -23.68 7.57
N ALA A 678 1.77 -22.98 7.18
CA ALA A 678 1.86 -21.73 6.44
C ALA A 678 2.53 -20.63 7.28
N ALA A 679 2.15 -20.45 8.56
CA ALA A 679 2.81 -19.53 9.47
C ALA A 679 4.31 -19.85 9.63
N ASP A 680 4.66 -21.12 9.89
CA ASP A 680 6.05 -21.58 9.98
C ASP A 680 6.86 -21.37 8.69
N ALA A 681 6.21 -21.30 7.52
CA ALA A 681 6.85 -21.03 6.24
C ALA A 681 7.04 -19.53 6.02
N LEU A 682 6.00 -18.70 6.28
CA LEU A 682 6.07 -17.24 6.18
C LEU A 682 7.08 -16.65 7.18
N GLU A 683 7.13 -17.15 8.42
CA GLU A 683 8.08 -16.69 9.43
C GLU A 683 9.54 -16.90 9.00
N LYS A 684 9.82 -18.00 8.27
CA LYS A 684 11.16 -18.25 7.70
C LYS A 684 11.53 -17.25 6.59
N LEU A 685 10.56 -16.69 5.88
CA LEU A 685 10.81 -15.66 4.86
C LEU A 685 11.25 -14.32 5.46
N LEU A 686 10.97 -14.06 6.75
CA LEU A 686 11.51 -12.90 7.46
C LEU A 686 13.06 -12.93 7.49
N TYR A 687 13.70 -14.09 7.44
CA TYR A 687 15.18 -14.16 7.33
C TYR A 687 15.70 -13.78 5.93
N ALA A 688 14.84 -13.75 4.90
CA ALA A 688 15.21 -13.34 3.55
C ALA A 688 14.99 -11.84 3.27
N TRP A 689 14.06 -11.19 3.99
CA TRP A 689 13.67 -9.79 3.77
C TRP A 689 13.28 -9.07 5.07
N ARG A 690 13.76 -7.83 5.27
CA ARG A 690 13.65 -7.04 6.52
C ARG A 690 13.52 -5.54 6.22
N GLY A 691 12.84 -4.80 7.11
CA GLY A 691 12.93 -3.35 7.24
C GLY A 691 11.90 -2.50 6.49
N ASP A 692 10.87 -3.09 5.86
CA ASP A 692 9.90 -2.36 5.05
C ASP A 692 8.44 -2.80 5.25
N GLY A 693 7.54 -2.33 4.37
CA GLY A 693 6.11 -2.68 4.43
C GLY A 693 5.83 -4.16 4.13
N MET A 694 6.70 -4.83 3.38
CA MET A 694 6.58 -6.26 3.11
C MET A 694 6.90 -7.09 4.36
N GLU A 695 7.90 -6.68 5.15
CA GLU A 695 8.17 -7.33 6.44
C GLU A 695 7.01 -7.13 7.45
N ALA A 696 6.41 -5.93 7.48
CA ALA A 696 5.23 -5.65 8.28
C ALA A 696 4.03 -6.53 7.88
N ALA A 697 3.69 -6.57 6.59
CA ALA A 697 2.61 -7.40 6.06
C ALA A 697 2.85 -8.90 6.30
N LEU A 698 4.10 -9.36 6.15
CA LEU A 698 4.49 -10.76 6.38
C LEU A 698 4.34 -11.16 7.86
N ARG A 699 4.73 -10.30 8.81
CA ARG A 699 4.48 -10.56 10.24
C ARG A 699 2.98 -10.53 10.58
N ILE A 700 2.23 -9.57 10.04
CA ILE A 700 0.77 -9.48 10.23
C ILE A 700 0.10 -10.77 9.75
N ARG A 701 0.42 -11.23 8.54
CA ARG A 701 -0.13 -12.46 7.97
C ARG A 701 0.30 -13.71 8.75
N THR A 702 1.55 -13.77 9.21
CA THR A 702 2.02 -14.85 10.08
C THR A 702 1.20 -14.92 11.38
N ALA A 703 0.90 -13.77 12.00
CA ALA A 703 0.05 -13.71 13.19
C ALA A 703 -1.41 -14.13 12.91
N GLU A 704 -2.01 -13.69 11.80
CA GLU A 704 -3.34 -14.18 11.37
C GLU A 704 -3.40 -15.70 11.29
N LEU A 705 -2.37 -16.31 10.67
CA LEU A 705 -2.29 -17.76 10.49
C LEU A 705 -2.02 -18.51 11.80
N ARG A 706 -1.22 -17.95 12.72
CA ARG A 706 -1.07 -18.46 14.10
C ARG A 706 -2.39 -18.42 14.86
N ALA A 707 -3.18 -17.34 14.73
CA ALA A 707 -4.50 -17.24 15.36
C ALA A 707 -5.51 -18.26 14.77
N GLN A 708 -5.54 -18.41 13.43
CA GLN A 708 -6.35 -19.44 12.75
C GLN A 708 -5.93 -20.87 13.12
N ALA A 709 -4.66 -21.09 13.45
CA ALA A 709 -4.15 -22.37 13.97
C ALA A 709 -4.49 -22.62 15.46
N GLY A 710 -5.28 -21.76 16.11
CA GLY A 710 -5.66 -21.89 17.52
C GLY A 710 -4.64 -21.31 18.52
N ALA A 711 -3.65 -20.54 18.07
CA ALA A 711 -2.62 -19.93 18.91
C ALA A 711 -2.67 -18.39 18.94
N PRO A 712 -3.80 -17.75 19.30
CA PRO A 712 -3.93 -16.29 19.28
C PRO A 712 -3.02 -15.59 20.30
N ARG A 713 -2.64 -16.25 21.41
CA ARG A 713 -1.64 -15.71 22.35
C ARG A 713 -0.30 -15.45 21.65
N ALA A 714 0.22 -16.44 20.93
CA ALA A 714 1.46 -16.32 20.16
C ALA A 714 1.34 -15.30 19.01
N ALA A 715 0.17 -15.23 18.37
CA ALA A 715 -0.11 -14.21 17.36
C ALA A 715 -0.02 -12.78 17.93
N LEU A 716 -0.60 -12.53 19.11
CA LEU A 716 -0.57 -11.23 19.77
C LEU A 716 0.85 -10.87 20.24
N THR A 717 1.61 -11.82 20.79
CA THR A 717 3.03 -11.61 21.12
C THR A 717 3.83 -11.19 19.88
N LEU A 718 3.67 -11.90 18.75
CA LEU A 718 4.33 -11.54 17.49
C LEU A 718 3.95 -10.14 17.00
N LEU A 719 2.68 -9.71 17.15
CA LEU A 719 2.25 -8.37 16.76
C LEU A 719 2.77 -7.27 17.69
N ARG A 720 2.90 -7.53 19.01
CA ARG A 720 3.58 -6.61 19.94
C ARG A 720 5.04 -6.42 19.55
N GLU A 721 5.77 -7.52 19.37
CA GLU A 721 7.16 -7.50 18.87
C GLU A 721 7.27 -6.81 17.50
N SER A 722 6.27 -6.95 16.63
CA SER A 722 6.20 -6.27 15.33
C SER A 722 6.11 -4.75 15.48
N ALA A 723 5.27 -4.26 16.39
CA ALA A 723 5.08 -2.83 16.62
C ALA A 723 6.29 -2.18 17.30
N GLU A 724 6.96 -2.90 18.21
CA GLU A 724 8.22 -2.46 18.83
C GLU A 724 9.40 -2.49 17.84
N ALA A 725 9.48 -3.51 16.98
CA ALA A 725 10.56 -3.64 15.99
C ALA A 725 10.39 -2.73 14.76
N LEU A 726 9.17 -2.28 14.46
CA LEU A 726 8.85 -1.38 13.34
C LEU A 726 8.00 -0.17 13.81
N PRO A 727 8.57 0.79 14.59
CA PRO A 727 7.82 1.92 15.14
C PRO A 727 7.06 2.73 14.06
N ASP A 728 7.71 3.02 12.94
CA ASP A 728 7.15 3.72 11.78
C ASP A 728 5.94 3.00 11.12
N ARG A 729 5.66 1.76 11.53
CA ARG A 729 4.57 0.90 11.03
C ARG A 729 3.69 0.33 12.14
N ALA A 730 3.85 0.77 13.39
CA ALA A 730 2.97 0.36 14.49
C ALA A 730 1.49 0.60 14.15
N GLU A 731 1.18 1.71 13.46
CA GLU A 731 -0.16 2.03 12.93
C GLU A 731 -0.75 0.95 12.01
N GLN A 732 0.08 0.24 11.25
CA GLN A 732 -0.37 -0.85 10.36
C GLN A 732 -0.59 -2.17 11.13
N VAL A 733 0.08 -2.32 12.28
CA VAL A 733 0.08 -3.52 13.12
C VAL A 733 -1.08 -3.50 14.14
N ARG A 734 -1.39 -2.34 14.73
CA ARG A 734 -2.44 -2.21 15.77
C ARG A 734 -3.83 -2.72 15.35
N PRO A 735 -4.36 -2.47 14.15
CA PRO A 735 -5.67 -2.99 13.74
C PRO A 735 -5.72 -4.51 13.68
N ALA A 736 -4.64 -5.16 13.21
CA ALA A 736 -4.55 -6.62 13.19
C ALA A 736 -4.52 -7.20 14.62
N MET A 737 -3.81 -6.54 15.53
CA MET A 737 -3.69 -6.92 16.94
C MET A 737 -5.03 -6.81 17.66
N ALA A 738 -5.74 -5.69 17.52
CA ALA A 738 -7.09 -5.52 18.08
C ALA A 738 -8.09 -6.56 17.54
N ARG A 739 -8.10 -6.81 16.22
CA ARG A 739 -8.99 -7.80 15.58
C ARG A 739 -8.70 -9.24 16.03
N ILE A 740 -7.43 -9.64 16.19
CA ILE A 740 -7.08 -10.99 16.67
C ILE A 740 -7.47 -11.15 18.13
N PHE A 741 -7.24 -10.15 18.99
CA PHE A 741 -7.69 -10.17 20.38
C PHE A 741 -9.23 -10.25 20.48
N ALA A 742 -9.94 -9.45 19.68
CA ALA A 742 -11.39 -9.49 19.57
C ALA A 742 -11.93 -10.88 19.21
N ALA A 743 -11.36 -11.50 18.17
CA ALA A 743 -11.76 -12.83 17.70
C ALA A 743 -11.43 -13.93 18.73
N ALA A 744 -10.32 -13.80 19.46
CA ALA A 744 -9.94 -14.77 20.49
C ALA A 744 -10.87 -14.75 21.71
N LEU A 745 -11.53 -13.62 22.00
CA LEU A 745 -12.52 -13.49 23.07
C LEU A 745 -13.89 -14.08 22.70
N THR A 746 -14.29 -14.04 21.43
CA THR A 746 -15.55 -14.64 20.94
C THR A 746 -15.45 -16.16 20.77
N ASP A 747 -16.46 -16.92 21.23
CA ASP A 747 -16.48 -18.39 21.17
C ASP A 747 -16.93 -18.93 19.79
N ALA A 748 -16.41 -18.35 18.72
CA ALA A 748 -16.80 -18.62 17.33
C ALA A 748 -16.07 -19.83 16.72
N GLY A 749 -16.23 -21.02 17.33
CA GLY A 749 -15.86 -22.30 16.72
C GLY A 749 -14.36 -22.68 16.73
N ALA A 750 -13.53 -21.98 17.51
CA ALA A 750 -12.15 -22.39 17.76
C ALA A 750 -12.08 -23.56 18.79
N PRO A 751 -11.03 -24.41 18.77
CA PRO A 751 -10.77 -25.31 19.89
C PRO A 751 -10.56 -24.48 21.17
N SER A 752 -11.30 -24.80 22.23
CA SER A 752 -11.37 -23.94 23.42
C SER A 752 -10.00 -23.77 24.08
N MET A 753 -9.50 -22.52 24.09
CA MET A 753 -8.23 -22.16 24.71
C MET A 753 -8.24 -22.50 26.20
N PRO A 754 -7.17 -23.12 26.75
CA PRO A 754 -7.08 -23.44 28.18
C PRO A 754 -7.36 -22.20 29.05
N PRO A 755 -8.21 -22.28 30.09
CA PRO A 755 -8.61 -21.12 30.89
C PRO A 755 -7.47 -20.31 31.50
N LEU A 756 -6.32 -20.95 31.78
CA LEU A 756 -5.10 -20.29 32.24
C LEU A 756 -4.40 -19.47 31.14
N GLU A 757 -4.35 -19.99 29.91
CA GLU A 757 -3.73 -19.30 28.77
C GLU A 757 -4.58 -18.10 28.35
N LEU A 758 -5.91 -18.24 28.41
CA LEU A 758 -6.86 -17.15 28.18
C LEU A 758 -6.60 -15.99 29.15
N VAL A 759 -6.60 -16.25 30.47
CA VAL A 759 -6.33 -15.21 31.49
C VAL A 759 -5.00 -14.50 31.24
N ALA A 760 -3.92 -15.25 30.99
CA ALA A 760 -2.62 -14.65 30.70
C ALA A 760 -2.63 -13.82 29.40
N MET A 761 -3.33 -14.27 28.35
CA MET A 761 -3.48 -13.52 27.08
C MET A 761 -4.22 -12.20 27.31
N ILE A 762 -5.20 -12.17 28.20
CA ILE A 762 -5.94 -10.95 28.59
C ILE A 762 -5.03 -9.99 29.37
N GLU A 763 -4.31 -10.50 30.37
CA GLU A 763 -3.42 -9.68 31.22
C GLU A 763 -2.35 -8.96 30.40
N ASP A 764 -1.74 -9.66 29.42
CA ASP A 764 -0.73 -9.16 28.49
C ASP A 764 -1.27 -8.17 27.44
N ASN A 765 -2.59 -8.08 27.24
CA ASN A 765 -3.22 -7.28 26.16
C ASN A 765 -4.37 -6.36 26.64
N ALA A 766 -4.45 -6.10 27.95
CA ALA A 766 -5.46 -5.24 28.58
C ALA A 766 -5.36 -3.74 28.20
N ASP A 767 -4.31 -3.35 27.47
CA ASP A 767 -4.12 -2.04 26.84
C ASP A 767 -4.85 -1.90 25.50
N LEU A 768 -5.16 -3.02 24.83
CA LEU A 768 -6.04 -3.03 23.64
C LEU A 768 -7.49 -2.67 23.99
N MET A 769 -7.85 -2.78 25.27
CA MET A 769 -9.20 -2.56 25.81
C MET A 769 -9.43 -1.07 26.06
N SER A 770 -9.44 -0.32 24.96
CA SER A 770 -9.61 1.13 24.94
C SER A 770 -11.05 1.57 25.27
N ALA A 771 -11.23 2.85 25.57
CA ALA A 771 -12.55 3.44 25.84
C ALA A 771 -13.44 3.65 24.59
N ALA A 772 -13.03 3.17 23.41
CA ALA A 772 -13.87 3.18 22.21
C ALA A 772 -15.03 2.15 22.33
N PRO A 773 -16.17 2.32 21.65
CA PRO A 773 -17.31 1.40 21.71
C PRO A 773 -16.97 -0.08 21.48
N GLU A 774 -16.01 -0.34 20.60
CA GLU A 774 -15.48 -1.68 20.33
C GLU A 774 -14.83 -2.32 21.57
N GLY A 775 -14.06 -1.55 22.34
CA GLY A 775 -13.44 -2.01 23.59
C GLY A 775 -14.44 -2.32 24.70
N VAL A 776 -15.61 -1.66 24.68
CA VAL A 776 -16.74 -1.94 25.59
C VAL A 776 -17.26 -3.35 25.38
N GLU A 777 -17.58 -3.69 24.12
CA GLU A 777 -18.15 -4.98 23.78
C GLU A 777 -17.17 -6.12 24.08
N LEU A 778 -15.87 -5.89 23.83
CA LEU A 778 -14.83 -6.84 24.22
C LEU A 778 -14.69 -7.00 25.73
N ALA A 779 -14.87 -5.93 26.51
CA ALA A 779 -14.79 -5.97 27.96
C ALA A 779 -15.98 -6.73 28.60
N THR A 780 -17.20 -6.57 28.08
CA THR A 780 -18.37 -7.35 28.52
C THR A 780 -18.26 -8.83 28.10
N ARG A 781 -17.94 -9.13 26.83
CA ARG A 781 -17.67 -10.52 26.37
C ARG A 781 -16.59 -11.23 27.20
N LEU A 782 -15.57 -10.47 27.59
CA LEU A 782 -14.49 -10.93 28.47
C LEU A 782 -14.99 -11.24 29.89
N ALA A 783 -15.77 -10.34 30.50
CA ALA A 783 -16.35 -10.55 31.82
C ALA A 783 -17.26 -11.80 31.85
N ASP A 784 -18.13 -11.94 30.86
CA ASP A 784 -19.01 -13.10 30.70
C ASP A 784 -18.20 -14.40 30.57
N ARG A 785 -17.14 -14.40 29.77
CA ARG A 785 -16.28 -15.58 29.59
C ARG A 785 -15.45 -15.92 30.82
N LEU A 786 -15.01 -14.94 31.61
CA LEU A 786 -14.33 -15.17 32.88
C LEU A 786 -15.27 -15.71 33.96
N ALA A 787 -16.54 -15.29 33.94
CA ALA A 787 -17.60 -15.84 34.81
C ALA A 787 -17.98 -17.26 34.40
N ALA A 788 -18.19 -17.53 33.11
CA ALA A 788 -18.55 -18.85 32.57
C ALA A 788 -17.48 -19.94 32.77
N LEU A 789 -16.26 -19.56 33.15
CA LEU A 789 -15.17 -20.48 33.47
C LEU A 789 -15.04 -20.77 34.98
N ASP A 790 -15.94 -20.25 35.83
CA ASP A 790 -15.91 -20.38 37.30
C ASP A 790 -14.56 -19.98 37.92
N LEU A 791 -13.96 -18.90 37.40
CA LEU A 791 -12.69 -18.34 37.89
C LEU A 791 -12.86 -16.96 38.57
N PRO A 792 -13.84 -16.74 39.48
CA PRO A 792 -14.18 -15.39 39.94
C PRO A 792 -13.03 -14.69 40.66
N ARG A 793 -12.16 -15.42 41.38
CA ARG A 793 -10.95 -14.88 42.02
C ARG A 793 -9.87 -14.40 41.04
N ARG A 794 -9.87 -14.88 39.78
CA ARG A 794 -8.98 -14.39 38.72
C ARG A 794 -9.63 -13.28 37.89
N ALA A 795 -10.95 -13.26 37.81
CA ALA A 795 -11.69 -12.19 37.13
C ALA A 795 -11.52 -10.83 37.83
N ALA A 796 -11.54 -10.79 39.17
CA ALA A 796 -11.43 -9.54 39.95
C ALA A 796 -10.27 -8.61 39.52
N PRO A 797 -8.98 -9.01 39.54
CA PRO A 797 -7.87 -8.13 39.14
C PRO A 797 -7.91 -7.72 37.66
N VAL A 798 -8.46 -8.56 36.79
CA VAL A 798 -8.68 -8.21 35.38
C VAL A 798 -9.75 -7.12 35.27
N LEU A 799 -10.92 -7.33 35.86
CA LEU A 799 -12.04 -6.39 35.87
C LEU A 799 -11.66 -5.04 36.51
N GLU A 800 -10.84 -5.04 37.57
CA GLU A 800 -10.26 -3.84 38.16
C GLU A 800 -9.38 -3.06 37.17
N LYS A 801 -8.50 -3.74 36.42
CA LYS A 801 -7.65 -3.15 35.37
C LYS A 801 -8.50 -2.54 34.24
N LEU A 802 -9.60 -3.19 33.85
CA LEU A 802 -10.54 -2.67 32.84
C LEU A 802 -11.30 -1.44 33.35
N VAL A 803 -11.83 -1.47 34.57
CA VAL A 803 -12.52 -0.34 35.21
C VAL A 803 -11.59 0.88 35.38
N ALA A 804 -10.30 0.64 35.65
CA ALA A 804 -9.29 1.69 35.72
C ALA A 804 -8.97 2.32 34.36
N ASN A 805 -8.92 1.53 33.28
CA ASN A 805 -8.66 1.99 31.91
C ASN A 805 -9.90 2.62 31.25
N ALA A 806 -11.12 2.29 31.69
CA ALA A 806 -12.35 2.79 31.10
C ALA A 806 -12.61 4.27 31.43
N ALA A 807 -13.02 5.03 30.40
CA ALA A 807 -13.44 6.41 30.55
C ALA A 807 -14.74 6.54 31.38
N PRO A 808 -14.96 7.65 32.12
CA PRO A 808 -16.22 7.91 32.82
C PRO A 808 -17.42 7.88 31.86
N GLY A 809 -18.45 7.11 32.19
CA GLY A 809 -19.62 6.89 31.33
C GLY A 809 -20.30 5.53 31.60
N PRO A 810 -21.33 5.17 30.81
CA PRO A 810 -22.10 3.94 31.02
C PRO A 810 -21.24 2.67 30.92
N VAL A 811 -20.21 2.69 30.05
CA VAL A 811 -19.18 1.65 29.91
C VAL A 811 -18.56 1.26 31.25
N ARG A 812 -17.99 2.25 31.94
CA ARG A 812 -17.31 2.04 33.23
C ARG A 812 -18.29 1.64 34.33
N ALA A 813 -19.54 2.09 34.24
CA ALA A 813 -20.59 1.67 35.15
C ALA A 813 -20.99 0.19 34.94
N GLU A 814 -21.09 -0.28 33.71
CA GLU A 814 -21.37 -1.69 33.41
C GLU A 814 -20.25 -2.60 33.93
N LEU A 815 -18.99 -2.28 33.59
CA LEU A 815 -17.81 -3.00 34.09
C LEU A 815 -17.68 -2.96 35.62
N GLY A 816 -18.01 -1.82 36.24
CA GLY A 816 -18.08 -1.69 37.70
C GLY A 816 -19.20 -2.49 38.35
N GLY A 817 -20.30 -2.72 37.62
CA GLY A 817 -21.38 -3.62 38.03
C GLY A 817 -20.96 -5.10 37.97
N GLN A 818 -20.28 -5.49 36.89
CA GLN A 818 -19.71 -6.84 36.72
C GLN A 818 -18.63 -7.12 37.78
N LEU A 819 -17.72 -6.17 38.04
CA LEU A 819 -16.74 -6.25 39.13
C LEU A 819 -17.41 -6.39 40.50
N ALA A 820 -18.50 -5.67 40.76
CA ALA A 820 -19.23 -5.79 42.02
C ALA A 820 -19.94 -7.14 42.17
N ALA A 821 -20.59 -7.65 41.13
CA ALA A 821 -21.21 -8.98 41.13
C ALA A 821 -20.16 -10.08 41.33
N ASN A 822 -18.99 -9.95 40.70
CA ASN A 822 -17.85 -10.83 40.87
C ASN A 822 -17.26 -10.77 42.30
N ARG A 823 -17.14 -9.57 42.89
CA ARG A 823 -16.73 -9.41 44.30
C ARG A 823 -17.71 -10.06 45.28
N LEU A 824 -19.02 -10.03 45.01
CA LEU A 824 -20.00 -10.79 45.80
C LEU A 824 -19.79 -12.31 45.71
N GLN A 825 -19.48 -12.85 44.54
CA GLN A 825 -19.21 -14.29 44.37
C GLN A 825 -17.99 -14.78 45.17
N ILE A 826 -17.00 -13.93 45.41
CA ILE A 826 -15.81 -14.26 46.22
C ILE A 826 -15.96 -13.91 47.71
N GLY A 827 -17.11 -13.37 48.14
CA GLY A 827 -17.41 -13.03 49.53
C GLY A 827 -16.98 -11.62 49.97
N ASP A 828 -16.80 -10.68 49.05
CA ASP A 828 -16.42 -9.28 49.33
C ASP A 828 -17.58 -8.30 49.03
N PRO A 829 -18.57 -8.14 49.93
CA PRO A 829 -19.66 -7.20 49.73
C PRO A 829 -19.24 -5.73 49.95
N ALA A 830 -18.21 -5.47 50.76
CA ALA A 830 -17.71 -4.13 51.00
C ALA A 830 -17.00 -3.57 49.74
N GLY A 831 -16.13 -4.36 49.12
CA GLY A 831 -15.51 -4.02 47.85
C GLY A 831 -16.48 -4.03 46.68
N ALA A 832 -17.58 -4.78 46.74
CA ALA A 832 -18.67 -4.67 45.75
C ALA A 832 -19.36 -3.29 45.81
N LEU A 833 -19.71 -2.79 47.01
CA LEU A 833 -20.28 -1.45 47.20
C LEU A 833 -19.27 -0.34 46.81
N ALA A 834 -17.99 -0.53 47.11
CA ALA A 834 -16.92 0.38 46.68
C ALA A 834 -16.77 0.41 45.14
N ALA A 835 -16.85 -0.74 44.48
CA ALA A 835 -16.80 -0.83 43.02
C ALA A 835 -18.00 -0.13 42.35
N LEU A 836 -19.22 -0.34 42.86
CA LEU A 836 -20.42 0.33 42.33
C LEU A 836 -20.35 1.85 42.50
N SER A 837 -19.95 2.34 43.68
CA SER A 837 -19.88 3.78 43.95
C SER A 837 -18.78 4.48 43.15
N ALA A 838 -17.58 3.89 43.01
CA ALA A 838 -16.48 4.44 42.20
C ALA A 838 -16.68 4.39 40.67
N THR A 839 -17.83 3.87 40.21
CA THR A 839 -18.18 3.68 38.80
C THR A 839 -19.56 4.22 38.43
N GLY A 840 -20.14 5.11 39.24
CA GLY A 840 -21.37 5.81 38.87
C GLY A 840 -21.22 6.64 37.58
N ALA A 841 -22.31 6.77 36.83
CA ALA A 841 -22.44 7.69 35.70
C ALA A 841 -23.83 8.37 35.77
N GLU A 842 -23.93 9.58 35.23
CA GLU A 842 -25.13 10.43 35.31
C GLU A 842 -26.30 9.90 34.45
N THR A 843 -25.99 9.24 33.33
CA THR A 843 -26.96 8.56 32.47
C THR A 843 -26.55 7.09 32.26
N LEU A 844 -27.53 6.18 32.35
CA LEU A 844 -27.35 4.73 32.21
C LEU A 844 -28.49 4.13 31.39
N PRO A 845 -28.24 3.10 30.55
CA PRO A 845 -29.31 2.26 30.02
C PRO A 845 -30.08 1.56 31.15
N ALA A 846 -31.40 1.45 31.03
CA ALA A 846 -32.27 0.94 32.09
C ALA A 846 -31.85 -0.45 32.61
N ALA A 847 -31.44 -1.38 31.74
CA ALA A 847 -30.95 -2.71 32.13
C ALA A 847 -29.64 -2.66 32.93
N VAL A 848 -28.72 -1.75 32.60
CA VAL A 848 -27.45 -1.55 33.34
C VAL A 848 -27.74 -0.92 34.71
N GLN A 849 -28.69 0.02 34.77
CA GLN A 849 -29.15 0.61 36.02
C GLN A 849 -29.85 -0.43 36.91
N GLU A 850 -30.75 -1.25 36.37
CA GLU A 850 -31.40 -2.37 37.08
C GLU A 850 -30.36 -3.35 37.65
N SER A 851 -29.47 -3.87 36.80
CA SER A 851 -28.43 -4.83 37.19
C SER A 851 -27.51 -4.30 38.31
N ARG A 852 -27.09 -3.03 38.21
CA ARG A 852 -26.31 -2.34 39.26
C ARG A 852 -27.11 -2.16 40.55
N THR A 853 -28.40 -1.81 40.48
CA THR A 853 -29.25 -1.63 41.67
C THR A 853 -29.54 -2.97 42.38
N LEU A 854 -29.82 -4.04 41.64
CA LEU A 854 -29.96 -5.39 42.19
C LEU A 854 -28.66 -5.85 42.87
N THR A 855 -27.51 -5.57 42.25
CA THR A 855 -26.18 -5.89 42.81
C THR A 855 -25.88 -5.05 44.05
N TRP A 856 -26.26 -3.76 44.07
CA TRP A 856 -26.15 -2.90 45.25
C TRP A 856 -26.98 -3.43 46.42
N ALA A 857 -28.24 -3.80 46.18
CA ALA A 857 -29.12 -4.33 47.21
C ALA A 857 -28.60 -5.66 47.78
N ARG A 858 -28.16 -6.60 46.93
CA ARG A 858 -27.49 -7.84 47.37
C ARG A 858 -26.26 -7.57 48.23
N ALA A 859 -25.40 -6.63 47.83
CA ALA A 859 -24.20 -6.27 48.58
C ALA A 859 -24.52 -5.63 49.93
N THR A 860 -25.53 -4.74 49.98
CA THR A 860 -25.97 -4.08 51.21
C THR A 860 -26.57 -5.09 52.21
N ALA A 861 -27.41 -6.02 51.73
CA ALA A 861 -27.95 -7.11 52.55
C ALA A 861 -26.85 -8.07 53.03
N ALA A 862 -25.84 -8.36 52.20
CA ALA A 862 -24.69 -9.18 52.58
C ALA A 862 -23.78 -8.51 53.64
N THR A 863 -23.84 -7.18 53.81
CA THR A 863 -23.25 -6.48 54.98
C THR A 863 -24.15 -6.46 56.22
N GLY A 864 -25.35 -7.04 56.16
CA GLY A 864 -26.32 -7.12 57.25
C GLY A 864 -27.37 -6.00 57.26
N ASP A 865 -27.23 -4.95 56.43
CA ASP A 865 -28.19 -3.83 56.37
C ASP A 865 -29.35 -4.14 55.40
N VAL A 866 -30.18 -5.11 55.79
CA VAL A 866 -31.34 -5.56 54.99
C VAL A 866 -32.37 -4.44 54.82
N ALA A 867 -32.53 -3.57 55.81
CA ALA A 867 -33.46 -2.43 55.73
C ALA A 867 -33.07 -1.46 54.61
N ARG A 868 -31.78 -1.09 54.50
CA ARG A 868 -31.28 -0.25 53.41
C ARG A 868 -31.26 -0.97 52.07
N ALA A 869 -31.01 -2.28 52.05
CA ALA A 869 -31.12 -3.09 50.84
C ALA A 869 -32.54 -3.06 50.26
N MET A 870 -33.56 -3.17 51.11
CA MET A 870 -34.96 -3.03 50.72
C MET A 870 -35.29 -1.62 50.22
N ALA A 871 -34.84 -0.57 50.92
CA ALA A 871 -35.05 0.82 50.51
C ALA A 871 -34.42 1.15 49.13
N VAL A 872 -33.24 0.58 48.82
CA VAL A 872 -32.61 0.70 47.49
C VAL A 872 -33.44 0.03 46.38
N LEU A 873 -34.24 -0.98 46.71
CA LEU A 873 -35.11 -1.66 45.75
C LEU A 873 -36.46 -0.97 45.57
N GLU A 874 -36.95 -0.14 46.50
CA GLU A 874 -38.32 0.39 46.51
C GLU A 874 -38.78 0.97 45.17
N GLY A 875 -37.96 1.83 44.55
CA GLY A 875 -38.27 2.48 43.26
C GLY A 875 -38.13 1.60 42.01
N LEU A 876 -37.77 0.31 42.15
CA LEU A 876 -37.48 -0.60 41.05
C LEU A 876 -38.57 -1.68 40.95
N ASP A 877 -39.56 -1.50 40.07
CA ASP A 877 -40.76 -2.33 40.01
C ASP A 877 -40.69 -3.48 38.97
N THR A 878 -39.50 -4.06 38.81
CA THR A 878 -39.22 -5.17 37.88
C THR A 878 -39.37 -6.55 38.56
N PRO A 879 -39.61 -7.64 37.79
CA PRO A 879 -39.74 -8.98 38.38
C PRO A 879 -38.51 -9.43 39.18
N ALA A 880 -37.31 -9.13 38.70
CA ALA A 880 -36.06 -9.46 39.39
C ALA A 880 -35.90 -8.69 40.71
N ALA A 881 -36.37 -7.44 40.77
CA ALA A 881 -36.37 -6.63 41.98
C ALA A 881 -37.46 -7.05 42.97
N GLN A 882 -38.62 -7.52 42.49
CA GLN A 882 -39.69 -8.03 43.35
C GLN A 882 -39.33 -9.39 43.96
N GLU A 883 -38.73 -10.30 43.19
CA GLU A 883 -38.19 -11.57 43.71
C GLU A 883 -37.06 -11.32 44.73
N LEU A 884 -36.15 -10.37 44.47
CA LEU A 884 -35.08 -10.05 45.41
C LEU A 884 -35.59 -9.44 46.73
N ARG A 885 -36.58 -8.52 46.67
CA ARG A 885 -37.27 -8.02 47.86
C ARG A 885 -37.91 -9.17 48.66
N LEU A 886 -38.57 -10.09 47.97
CA LEU A 886 -39.25 -11.22 48.60
C LEU A 886 -38.27 -12.15 49.30
N GLN A 887 -37.14 -12.49 48.66
CA GLN A 887 -36.08 -13.30 49.28
C GLN A 887 -35.52 -12.65 50.55
N MET A 888 -35.36 -11.32 50.57
CA MET A 888 -34.92 -10.58 51.77
C MET A 888 -35.97 -10.65 52.90
N LEU A 889 -37.26 -10.51 52.57
CA LEU A 889 -38.36 -10.61 53.55
C LEU A 889 -38.52 -12.02 54.11
N GLU A 890 -38.41 -13.05 53.27
CA GLU A 890 -38.43 -14.47 53.67
C GLU A 890 -37.23 -14.82 54.57
N GLN A 891 -36.02 -14.34 54.24
CA GLN A 891 -34.82 -14.50 55.08
C GLN A 891 -34.95 -13.77 56.43
N ALA A 892 -35.53 -12.57 56.44
CA ALA A 892 -35.83 -11.81 57.65
C ALA A 892 -37.01 -12.39 58.47
N LYS A 893 -37.75 -13.37 57.92
CA LYS A 893 -38.99 -13.93 58.47
C LYS A 893 -40.12 -12.90 58.65
N ASP A 894 -40.09 -11.81 57.88
CA ASP A 894 -41.24 -10.89 57.78
C ASP A 894 -42.28 -11.46 56.81
N TRP A 895 -43.03 -12.44 57.31
CA TRP A 895 -44.11 -13.07 56.57
C TRP A 895 -45.25 -12.10 56.23
N LYS A 896 -45.39 -10.98 56.96
CA LYS A 896 -46.42 -9.95 56.68
C LYS A 896 -46.01 -9.09 55.49
N GLY A 897 -44.77 -8.60 55.46
CA GLY A 897 -44.18 -7.95 54.30
C GLY A 897 -44.17 -8.85 53.07
N ALA A 898 -43.70 -10.10 53.23
CA ALA A 898 -43.69 -11.10 52.15
C ALA A 898 -45.10 -11.35 51.58
N THR A 899 -46.11 -11.52 52.44
CA THR A 899 -47.52 -11.71 52.04
C THR A 899 -48.06 -10.49 51.29
N ALA A 900 -47.76 -9.27 51.75
CA ALA A 900 -48.19 -8.04 51.08
C ALA A 900 -47.55 -7.90 49.67
N THR A 901 -46.26 -8.22 49.52
CA THR A 901 -45.56 -8.23 48.23
C THR A 901 -46.11 -9.31 47.30
N LEU A 902 -46.24 -10.55 47.78
CA LEU A 902 -46.78 -11.69 47.02
C LEU A 902 -48.22 -11.46 46.57
N ARG A 903 -49.07 -10.82 47.39
CA ARG A 903 -50.46 -10.50 47.03
C ARG A 903 -50.51 -9.54 45.82
N THR A 904 -49.63 -8.55 45.77
CA THR A 904 -49.50 -7.63 44.62
C THR A 904 -48.99 -8.34 43.37
N LEU A 905 -48.00 -9.23 43.51
CA LEU A 905 -47.48 -10.02 42.39
C LEU A 905 -48.54 -10.98 41.83
N VAL A 906 -49.22 -11.75 42.70
CA VAL A 906 -50.35 -12.63 42.36
C VAL A 906 -51.48 -11.87 41.65
N ALA A 907 -51.83 -10.67 42.13
CA ALA A 907 -52.87 -9.85 41.51
C ALA A 907 -52.48 -9.30 40.12
N ARG A 908 -51.18 -9.23 39.79
CA ARG A 908 -50.69 -8.86 38.45
C ARG A 908 -50.53 -10.07 37.52
N SER A 909 -50.38 -11.28 38.04
CA SER A 909 -49.96 -12.46 37.26
C SER A 909 -50.99 -13.58 37.10
N LEU A 910 -52.01 -13.67 37.96
CA LEU A 910 -53.10 -14.63 37.80
C LEU A 910 -54.19 -14.03 36.88
N PRO A 911 -54.73 -14.79 35.92
CA PRO A 911 -55.85 -14.32 35.10
C PRO A 911 -57.12 -14.16 35.95
N GLU A 912 -58.05 -13.29 35.53
CA GLU A 912 -59.32 -13.10 36.26
C GLU A 912 -60.24 -14.32 36.22
N ARG A 913 -60.15 -15.13 35.16
CA ARG A 913 -61.02 -16.30 34.90
C ARG A 913 -60.21 -17.42 34.25
N GLY A 914 -60.76 -18.64 34.24
CA GLY A 914 -60.07 -19.84 33.77
C GLY A 914 -59.20 -20.50 34.85
N GLY A 915 -58.67 -21.69 34.53
CA GLY A 915 -57.77 -22.43 35.40
C GLY A 915 -56.36 -21.81 35.45
N LEU A 916 -55.57 -22.22 36.45
CA LEU A 916 -54.21 -21.74 36.67
C LEU A 916 -53.15 -22.65 36.07
N ASP A 917 -52.06 -22.08 35.55
CA ASP A 917 -50.88 -22.83 35.12
C ASP A 917 -49.95 -23.21 36.31
N GLU A 918 -48.88 -23.95 36.05
CA GLU A 918 -47.96 -24.42 37.10
C GLU A 918 -47.06 -23.31 37.69
N ALA A 919 -46.76 -22.23 36.96
CA ALA A 919 -46.05 -21.08 37.50
C ALA A 919 -46.96 -20.25 38.41
N GLN A 920 -48.19 -19.97 37.95
CA GLN A 920 -49.25 -19.32 38.72
C GLN A 920 -49.60 -20.13 39.99
N THR A 921 -49.69 -21.46 39.88
CA THR A 921 -49.96 -22.36 41.02
C THR A 921 -48.80 -22.35 42.03
N ARG A 922 -47.54 -22.35 41.58
CA ARG A 922 -46.37 -22.20 42.48
C ARG A 922 -46.33 -20.83 43.17
N LEU A 923 -46.69 -19.76 42.47
CA LEU A 923 -46.76 -18.43 43.07
C LEU A 923 -47.90 -18.33 44.10
N LEU A 924 -49.08 -18.90 43.80
CA LEU A 924 -50.19 -18.98 44.74
C LEU A 924 -49.85 -19.83 45.97
N LEU A 925 -49.06 -20.90 45.80
CA LEU A 925 -48.51 -21.70 46.88
C LEU A 925 -47.56 -20.88 47.78
N ARG A 926 -46.68 -20.05 47.20
CA ARG A 926 -45.80 -19.16 47.97
C ARG A 926 -46.60 -18.11 48.74
N LEU A 927 -47.66 -17.54 48.14
CA LEU A 927 -48.58 -16.63 48.83
C LEU A 927 -49.33 -17.33 49.99
N ALA A 928 -49.88 -18.52 49.78
CA ALA A 928 -50.57 -19.28 50.82
C ALA A 928 -49.62 -19.67 51.98
N SER A 929 -48.39 -20.07 51.66
CA SER A 929 -47.35 -20.38 52.66
C SER A 929 -46.91 -19.14 53.46
N ALA A 930 -46.76 -17.98 52.82
CA ALA A 930 -46.48 -16.72 53.51
C ALA A 930 -47.65 -16.28 54.39
N ALA A 931 -48.89 -16.36 53.89
CA ALA A 931 -50.09 -15.99 54.64
C ALA A 931 -50.30 -16.89 55.88
N ALA A 932 -50.08 -18.19 55.76
CA ALA A 932 -50.14 -19.13 56.88
C ALA A 932 -49.05 -18.82 57.94
N GLN A 933 -47.83 -18.51 57.54
CA GLN A 933 -46.76 -18.11 58.47
C GLN A 933 -46.95 -16.70 59.06
N ALA A 934 -47.74 -15.83 58.40
CA ALA A 934 -48.14 -14.53 58.90
C ALA A 934 -49.37 -14.56 59.84
N GLY A 935 -50.12 -15.68 59.85
CA GLY A 935 -51.39 -15.82 60.56
C GLY A 935 -52.58 -15.14 59.89
N ASP A 936 -52.53 -14.88 58.58
CA ASP A 936 -53.62 -14.22 57.84
C ASP A 936 -54.69 -15.22 57.36
N GLU A 937 -55.48 -15.72 58.31
CA GLU A 937 -56.67 -16.54 58.07
C GLU A 937 -57.66 -15.89 57.10
N THR A 938 -57.72 -14.56 57.04
CA THR A 938 -58.64 -13.84 56.16
C THR A 938 -58.24 -13.97 54.70
N LEU A 939 -56.93 -13.93 54.42
CA LEU A 939 -56.38 -14.12 53.09
C LEU A 939 -56.39 -15.60 52.68
N LEU A 940 -56.11 -16.53 53.61
CA LEU A 940 -56.27 -17.96 53.36
C LEU A 940 -57.73 -18.30 52.98
N ALA A 941 -58.71 -17.73 53.68
CA ALA A 941 -60.13 -17.90 53.34
C ALA A 941 -60.50 -17.28 51.97
N GLN A 942 -59.90 -16.14 51.59
CA GLN A 942 -60.10 -15.53 50.27
C GLN A 942 -59.54 -16.41 49.13
N ILE A 943 -58.31 -16.92 49.29
CA ILE A 943 -57.69 -17.84 48.31
C ILE A 943 -58.53 -19.14 48.23
N ARG A 944 -58.97 -19.67 49.37
CA ARG A 944 -59.87 -20.83 49.46
C ARG A 944 -61.14 -20.63 48.62
N GLN A 945 -61.79 -19.49 48.75
CA GLN A 945 -63.06 -19.20 48.05
C GLN A 945 -62.85 -18.90 46.55
N ARG A 946 -61.84 -18.12 46.18
CA ARG A 946 -61.68 -17.61 44.82
C ARG A 946 -60.94 -18.56 43.88
N ASP A 947 -59.87 -19.20 44.36
CA ASP A 947 -58.88 -19.83 43.48
C ASP A 947 -58.81 -21.37 43.58
N THR A 948 -59.35 -21.99 44.65
CA THR A 948 -59.30 -23.45 44.82
C THR A 948 -59.97 -24.24 43.69
N SER A 949 -61.09 -23.74 43.16
CA SER A 949 -61.82 -24.32 42.02
C SER A 949 -61.12 -24.12 40.66
N ARG A 950 -60.06 -23.32 40.63
CA ARG A 950 -59.27 -22.97 39.45
C ARG A 950 -57.92 -23.70 39.40
N LEU A 951 -57.56 -24.37 40.49
CA LEU A 951 -56.33 -25.16 40.60
C LEU A 951 -56.38 -26.42 39.73
N PRO A 952 -55.31 -26.75 38.98
CA PRO A 952 -55.19 -28.01 38.26
C PRO A 952 -55.07 -29.21 39.24
N SER A 953 -55.00 -30.43 38.69
CA SER A 953 -54.63 -31.62 39.46
C SER A 953 -53.11 -31.77 39.52
N GLY A 954 -52.53 -31.93 40.71
CA GLY A 954 -51.09 -32.14 40.89
C GLY A 954 -50.60 -31.75 42.29
N PRO A 955 -49.40 -32.21 42.69
CA PRO A 955 -48.91 -32.08 44.07
C PRO A 955 -48.83 -30.63 44.56
N THR A 956 -48.40 -29.70 43.71
CA THR A 956 -48.35 -28.27 44.03
C THR A 956 -49.73 -27.69 44.32
N ALA A 957 -50.75 -28.11 43.57
CA ALA A 957 -52.14 -27.69 43.80
C ALA A 957 -52.74 -28.30 45.07
N ASP A 958 -52.40 -29.56 45.38
CA ASP A 958 -52.84 -30.22 46.61
C ASP A 958 -52.15 -29.63 47.86
N MET A 959 -50.92 -29.13 47.73
CA MET A 959 -50.27 -28.30 48.77
C MET A 959 -51.00 -26.97 48.99
N VAL A 960 -51.47 -26.29 47.92
CA VAL A 960 -52.30 -25.07 48.08
C VAL A 960 -53.59 -25.42 48.81
N ARG A 961 -54.31 -26.47 48.36
CA ARG A 961 -55.57 -26.95 48.97
C ARG A 961 -55.40 -27.24 50.47
N LEU A 962 -54.29 -27.86 50.85
CA LEU A 962 -53.97 -28.18 52.24
C LEU A 962 -53.63 -26.92 53.07
N LEU A 963 -52.85 -25.98 52.53
CA LEU A 963 -52.46 -24.76 53.26
C LEU A 963 -53.61 -23.76 53.43
N VAL A 964 -54.58 -23.73 52.51
CA VAL A 964 -55.78 -22.89 52.64
C VAL A 964 -56.94 -23.60 53.33
N ALA A 965 -56.75 -24.80 53.88
CA ALA A 965 -57.79 -25.58 54.56
C ALA A 965 -58.53 -24.77 55.64
N GLY A 966 -59.81 -25.10 55.88
CA GLY A 966 -60.61 -24.44 56.91
C GLY A 966 -60.47 -25.12 58.27
N PRO A 967 -60.33 -24.39 59.40
CA PRO A 967 -60.29 -25.00 60.72
C PRO A 967 -61.55 -25.84 60.96
N VAL A 968 -61.36 -26.99 61.60
CA VAL A 968 -62.44 -27.94 61.93
C VAL A 968 -63.21 -27.38 63.13
N GLN A 969 -64.47 -26.99 62.93
CA GLN A 969 -65.32 -26.39 63.97
C GLN A 969 -66.67 -27.08 64.14
N ALA A 970 -67.16 -27.81 63.13
CA ALA A 970 -68.39 -28.60 63.19
C ALA A 970 -68.13 -30.11 62.99
N PRO A 971 -69.03 -31.01 63.43
CA PRO A 971 -68.91 -32.45 63.16
C PRO A 971 -68.85 -32.79 61.66
N ASP A 972 -69.51 -32.01 60.81
CA ASP A 972 -69.54 -32.20 59.36
C ASP A 972 -68.17 -31.93 58.70
N ASP A 973 -67.33 -31.09 59.32
CA ASP A 973 -65.95 -30.85 58.88
C ASP A 973 -65.08 -32.11 58.97
N LEU A 974 -65.45 -33.11 59.78
CA LEU A 974 -64.65 -34.33 59.99
C LEU A 974 -64.45 -35.16 58.70
N ALA A 975 -65.38 -35.06 57.74
CA ALA A 975 -65.22 -35.66 56.42
C ALA A 975 -64.13 -34.95 55.60
N ARG A 976 -64.13 -33.60 55.62
CA ARG A 976 -63.11 -32.77 54.97
C ARG A 976 -61.74 -32.98 55.61
N ALA A 977 -61.66 -32.95 56.94
CA ALA A 977 -60.45 -33.15 57.72
C ALA A 977 -59.79 -34.52 57.45
N ARG A 978 -60.58 -35.57 57.21
CA ARG A 978 -60.06 -36.90 56.81
C ARG A 978 -59.44 -36.91 55.41
N ALA A 979 -59.99 -36.13 54.48
CA ALA A 979 -59.43 -35.97 53.13
C ALA A 979 -58.15 -35.11 53.15
N GLU A 980 -58.16 -33.99 53.88
CA GLU A 980 -56.99 -33.12 54.11
C GLU A 980 -55.84 -33.91 54.80
N ALA A 981 -56.15 -34.70 55.83
CA ALA A 981 -55.21 -35.64 56.46
C ALA A 981 -54.83 -36.83 55.56
N GLY A 982 -55.53 -37.07 54.45
CA GLY A 982 -55.12 -37.99 53.39
C GLY A 982 -54.05 -37.36 52.50
N LEU A 983 -54.30 -36.16 51.99
CA LEU A 983 -53.37 -35.38 51.18
C LEU A 983 -52.04 -35.12 51.92
N ALA A 984 -52.10 -34.72 53.19
CA ALA A 984 -50.92 -34.50 54.02
C ALA A 984 -50.03 -35.75 54.14
N ARG A 985 -50.63 -36.94 54.30
CA ARG A 985 -49.88 -38.22 54.33
C ARG A 985 -49.32 -38.60 52.95
N GLY A 986 -50.03 -38.29 51.87
CA GLY A 986 -49.54 -38.48 50.50
C GLY A 986 -48.29 -37.65 50.22
N LEU A 987 -48.32 -36.36 50.58
CA LEU A 987 -47.18 -35.44 50.42
C LEU A 987 -45.96 -35.86 51.25
N LEU A 988 -46.16 -36.22 52.53
CA LEU A 988 -45.09 -36.72 53.40
C LEU A 988 -44.50 -38.06 52.91
N GLY A 989 -45.30 -38.92 52.27
CA GLY A 989 -44.83 -40.17 51.67
C GLY A 989 -44.00 -39.99 50.39
N VAL A 990 -44.06 -38.82 49.75
CA VAL A 990 -43.24 -38.45 48.58
C VAL A 990 -41.94 -37.75 49.01
N ALA A 991 -41.98 -36.94 50.07
CA ALA A 991 -40.80 -36.25 50.62
C ALA A 991 -39.80 -37.17 51.38
N GLY A 992 -40.12 -38.47 51.53
CA GLY A 992 -39.30 -39.47 52.20
C GLY A 992 -38.65 -40.51 51.28
N ARG A 993 -38.31 -40.12 50.04
CA ARG A 993 -37.62 -40.95 49.04
C ARG A 993 -36.50 -40.18 48.33
#